data_AF-A0A0Q8FUP6-F1
#
_entry.id   AF-A0A0Q8FUP6-F1
#
_cell.length_a   1.000
_cell.length_b   1.000
_cell.length_c   1.000
_cell.angle_alpha   90.00
_cell.angle_beta   90.00
_cell.angle_gamma   90.00
#
_symmetry.space_group_name_H-M   'P 1'
#
loop_
_entity.id
_entity.type
_entity.pdbx_description
1 polymer ?
#
loop_
_entity_poly.entity_id
_entity_poly.type
_entity_poly.pdbx_seq_one_letter_code
_entity_poly.pdbx_strand_id
1 'polypeptide(L)'
;MTLIKVRPQADLFLDARGRQVMLRGVNLGGDSKTPYPDGGTQFPSDFSDHRQVSFIGRPFPLEDAEEHLARLAGWGFNVVRLLTTWEAVEHAGPGLYDEAYLDYFAEVCRRCGAHGLHVFVDFHQDVWSRMSGGDGAPGWTFEAVGLDFTRFPAAGAAHVMQAKFDYADPSDRQAAYPQMSWGSNYRLPANGIMWTLFWGGRTFTPDFRVDGANVQDFLQGRYLGAIDAVARRLKALPNVLGFDTLNEPGLGWLGQGLSYRHLAPTAQDPTPPRVGPALSPLDSLAVARGIATTVPLLARNANTGAAEPSGETTVNPDGVSIWTRGAECPFERHGIYRVEGGRPVAAAEDVFRRHAGRALDIPNDAFGPLFRKVAETTRRHEPDWAVFAELDPFGTAFGRTFPDDMPERSVNASHWYDVAILFQKTVDPDPTPTPSETLAAPDRRQDRYLRQLSHYATLSRRIVGGAPTLIGEFGIPFDLDEGEAYAHWASGRRDRAIWSPHVRALSAMYDALDALLLHATQWNYTASNRNSLRVGDGWNQEDLSIFSADQRDAPEDRDSGGRAVEGFCRPFARAVQGRIGGMGFQREQRAFHLRFDADPTIDAPTEIYAPRVQYPAGFDVLAKGARVRLESQPTGQRLLVHALEPGCVDLMLKPSSRP
;
A
#
# COMPACT_ATOMS: atom_id res chain seq x y z
N MET A 1 20.43 -5.97 -21.82
CA MET A 1 19.72 -4.99 -22.67
C MET A 1 19.25 -3.86 -21.77
N THR A 2 19.43 -2.60 -22.17
CA THR A 2 18.95 -1.46 -21.39
C THR A 2 17.43 -1.38 -21.47
N LEU A 3 16.75 -1.29 -20.33
CA LEU A 3 15.30 -1.12 -20.25
C LEU A 3 14.88 0.16 -20.98
N ILE A 4 13.79 0.12 -21.76
CA ILE A 4 13.30 1.30 -22.47
C ILE A 4 12.60 2.21 -21.45
N LYS A 5 12.92 3.51 -21.44
CA LYS A 5 12.28 4.49 -20.55
C LYS A 5 10.77 4.53 -20.80
N VAL A 6 9.99 4.52 -19.72
CA VAL A 6 8.52 4.62 -19.73
C VAL A 6 8.11 5.85 -18.93
N ARG A 7 7.11 6.58 -19.40
CA ARG A 7 6.59 7.77 -18.71
C ARG A 7 5.08 7.90 -18.88
N PRO A 8 4.39 8.52 -17.90
CA PRO A 8 2.99 8.89 -18.05
C PRO A 8 2.85 9.99 -19.11
N GLN A 9 1.85 9.86 -19.98
CA GLN A 9 1.44 10.86 -20.94
C GLN A 9 -0.09 10.82 -21.04
N ALA A 10 -0.75 11.88 -20.56
CA ALA A 10 -2.18 11.89 -20.30
C ALA A 10 -2.59 10.69 -19.44
N ASP A 11 -3.55 9.87 -19.88
CA ASP A 11 -4.06 8.70 -19.17
C ASP A 11 -3.29 7.40 -19.45
N LEU A 12 -2.18 7.45 -20.19
CA LEU A 12 -1.40 6.28 -20.61
C LEU A 12 0.03 6.30 -20.08
N PHE A 13 0.64 5.11 -20.00
CA PHE A 13 2.09 4.99 -19.99
C PHE A 13 2.60 4.71 -21.39
N LEU A 14 3.55 5.53 -21.85
CA LEU A 14 4.21 5.34 -23.14
C LEU A 14 5.70 5.07 -22.94
N ASP A 15 6.24 4.14 -23.72
CA ASP A 15 7.69 3.98 -23.81
C ASP A 15 8.32 5.01 -24.76
N ALA A 16 9.65 5.12 -24.74
CA ALA A 16 10.39 6.06 -25.58
C ALA A 16 10.22 5.83 -27.10
N ARG A 17 9.62 4.71 -27.52
CA ARG A 17 9.29 4.41 -28.93
C ARG A 17 7.83 4.72 -29.27
N GLY A 18 7.02 5.13 -28.29
CA GLY A 18 5.61 5.47 -28.47
C GLY A 18 4.63 4.32 -28.27
N ARG A 19 5.11 3.13 -27.86
CA ARG A 19 4.23 2.00 -27.53
C ARG A 19 3.44 2.31 -26.26
N GLN A 20 2.17 1.92 -26.22
CA GLN A 20 1.41 1.91 -24.97
C GLN A 20 1.88 0.74 -24.11
N VAL A 21 2.28 1.01 -22.87
CA VAL A 21 2.80 0.03 -21.92
C VAL A 21 1.73 -0.30 -20.89
N MET A 22 1.52 -1.57 -20.58
CA MET A 22 0.75 -1.98 -19.41
C MET A 22 1.70 -2.34 -18.29
N LEU A 23 1.48 -1.78 -17.11
CA LEU A 23 2.28 -2.06 -15.92
C LEU A 23 1.54 -3.10 -15.07
N ARG A 24 2.17 -4.25 -14.90
CA ARG A 24 1.71 -5.38 -14.08
C ARG A 24 2.86 -5.75 -13.17
N GLY A 25 2.66 -5.60 -11.87
CA GLY A 25 3.75 -5.72 -10.92
C GLY A 25 3.33 -6.26 -9.57
N VAL A 26 4.27 -6.11 -8.64
CA VAL A 26 4.13 -6.52 -7.25
C VAL A 26 4.75 -5.47 -6.33
N ASN A 27 4.21 -5.35 -5.13
CA ASN A 27 4.86 -4.65 -4.03
C ASN A 27 6.02 -5.51 -3.53
N LEU A 28 7.23 -4.98 -3.64
CA LEU A 28 8.44 -5.67 -3.24
C LEU A 28 8.95 -5.07 -1.94
N GLY A 29 8.75 -5.84 -0.86
CA GLY A 29 9.32 -5.55 0.45
C GLY A 29 8.29 -5.39 1.58
N GLY A 30 7.38 -6.35 1.77
CA GLY A 30 6.72 -6.45 3.10
C GLY A 30 7.77 -6.60 4.21
N ASP A 31 8.90 -7.26 3.90
CA ASP A 31 10.13 -7.27 4.70
C ASP A 31 10.66 -5.87 5.05
N SER A 32 10.51 -4.88 4.15
CA SER A 32 11.05 -3.52 4.30
C SER A 32 10.33 -2.70 5.37
N LYS A 33 9.19 -3.17 5.89
CA LYS A 33 8.48 -2.54 7.02
C LYS A 33 9.27 -2.59 8.33
N THR A 34 10.21 -3.53 8.46
CA THR A 34 10.93 -3.76 9.72
C THR A 34 12.44 -3.89 9.54
N PRO A 35 13.23 -3.53 10.57
CA PRO A 35 14.68 -3.71 10.55
C PRO A 35 15.12 -5.14 10.26
N TYR A 36 16.32 -5.29 9.72
CA TYR A 36 17.01 -6.57 9.50
C TYR A 36 18.16 -6.74 10.52
N PRO A 37 18.46 -7.97 10.98
CA PRO A 37 17.77 -9.23 10.67
C PRO A 37 16.50 -9.48 11.48
N ASP A 38 16.45 -9.01 12.74
CA ASP A 38 15.46 -9.46 13.73
C ASP A 38 14.46 -8.35 14.13
N GLY A 39 14.05 -7.52 13.18
CA GLY A 39 13.13 -6.38 13.44
C GLY A 39 11.63 -6.70 13.38
N GLY A 40 11.26 -7.92 13.00
CA GLY A 40 9.85 -8.33 12.85
C GLY A 40 9.04 -8.25 14.15
N THR A 41 7.72 -8.08 14.05
CA THR A 41 6.85 -7.87 15.23
C THR A 41 6.68 -9.14 16.08
N GLN A 42 7.04 -10.30 15.54
CA GLN A 42 7.11 -11.58 16.24
C GLN A 42 8.26 -11.66 17.26
N PHE A 43 9.14 -10.65 17.33
CA PHE A 43 10.19 -10.55 18.33
C PHE A 43 9.82 -9.50 19.40
N PRO A 44 10.11 -9.75 20.69
CA PRO A 44 9.92 -8.76 21.74
C PRO A 44 10.88 -7.58 21.53
N SER A 45 10.38 -6.36 21.73
CA SER A 45 11.18 -5.14 21.65
C SER A 45 10.55 -4.02 22.50
N ASP A 46 11.41 -3.21 23.13
CA ASP A 46 11.04 -1.93 23.76
C ASP A 46 11.40 -0.72 22.88
N PHE A 47 11.93 -0.97 21.68
CA PHE A 47 12.41 0.01 20.71
C PHE A 47 13.51 0.96 21.22
N SER A 48 14.20 0.62 22.31
CA SER A 48 15.30 1.43 22.84
C SER A 48 16.48 1.58 21.87
N ASP A 49 16.60 0.65 20.93
CA ASP A 49 17.62 0.57 19.89
C ASP A 49 17.26 1.33 18.60
N HIS A 50 16.13 2.06 18.54
CA HIS A 50 15.60 2.62 17.29
C HIS A 50 16.56 3.50 16.48
N ARG A 51 17.57 4.09 17.12
CA ARG A 51 18.60 4.91 16.48
C ARG A 51 19.78 4.11 15.93
N GLN A 52 19.82 2.80 16.14
CA GLN A 52 20.93 1.89 15.80
C GLN A 52 20.48 0.71 14.93
N VAL A 53 19.22 0.71 14.48
CA VAL A 53 18.66 -0.33 13.61
C VAL A 53 19.29 -0.28 12.22
N SER A 54 19.20 -1.38 11.48
CA SER A 54 19.59 -1.42 10.07
C SER A 54 18.48 -1.97 9.20
N PHE A 55 18.37 -1.44 7.98
CA PHE A 55 17.49 -1.95 6.93
C PHE A 55 18.28 -2.54 5.75
N ILE A 56 19.61 -2.61 5.86
CA ILE A 56 20.46 -3.30 4.88
C ILE A 56 20.11 -4.80 4.93
N GLY A 57 19.78 -5.36 3.78
CA GLY A 57 19.21 -6.72 3.66
C GLY A 57 17.69 -6.75 3.54
N ARG A 58 17.00 -5.61 3.46
CA ARG A 58 15.57 -5.50 3.08
C ARG A 58 15.42 -4.96 1.65
N PRO A 59 14.62 -5.54 0.75
CA PRO A 59 13.67 -6.64 0.97
C PRO A 59 14.32 -8.02 1.14
N PHE A 60 15.59 -8.18 0.75
CA PHE A 60 16.39 -9.41 0.93
C PHE A 60 17.89 -9.09 0.82
N PRO A 61 18.78 -9.91 1.37
CA PRO A 61 20.23 -9.78 1.15
C PRO A 61 20.59 -9.76 -0.34
N LEU A 62 21.67 -9.05 -0.70
CA LEU A 62 22.05 -8.88 -2.12
C LEU A 62 22.43 -10.22 -2.79
N GLU A 63 22.94 -11.18 -2.03
CA GLU A 63 23.24 -12.53 -2.50
C GLU A 63 22.00 -13.28 -3.01
N ASP A 64 20.82 -13.00 -2.46
CA ASP A 64 19.56 -13.65 -2.82
C ASP A 64 18.81 -12.91 -3.95
N ALA A 65 19.27 -11.70 -4.30
CA ALA A 65 18.58 -10.81 -5.22
C ALA A 65 18.36 -11.43 -6.62
N GLU A 66 19.35 -12.18 -7.13
CA GLU A 66 19.22 -12.85 -8.44
C GLU A 66 18.03 -13.81 -8.46
N GLU A 67 17.89 -14.65 -7.42
CA GLU A 67 16.83 -15.64 -7.33
C GLU A 67 15.45 -14.97 -7.28
N HIS A 68 15.27 -14.02 -6.36
CA HIS A 68 14.00 -13.34 -6.16
C HIS A 68 13.59 -12.51 -7.37
N LEU A 69 14.50 -11.71 -7.95
CA LEU A 69 14.19 -10.86 -9.08
C LEU A 69 13.98 -11.65 -10.38
N ALA A 70 14.74 -12.72 -10.61
CA ALA A 70 14.52 -13.62 -11.74
C ALA A 70 13.15 -14.31 -11.65
N ARG A 71 12.71 -14.69 -10.44
CA ARG A 71 11.36 -15.24 -10.21
C ARG A 71 10.26 -14.24 -10.53
N LEU A 72 10.35 -13.02 -9.99
CA LEU A 72 9.37 -11.96 -10.27
C LEU A 72 9.25 -11.64 -11.77
N ALA A 73 10.39 -11.49 -12.45
CA ALA A 73 10.40 -11.30 -13.90
C ALA A 73 9.87 -12.54 -14.66
N GLY A 74 10.14 -13.73 -14.15
CA GLY A 74 9.67 -15.02 -14.66
C GLY A 74 8.14 -15.17 -14.61
N TRP A 75 7.50 -14.65 -13.57
CA TRP A 75 6.04 -14.53 -13.43
C TRP A 75 5.42 -13.44 -14.29
N GLY A 76 6.23 -12.76 -15.10
CA GLY A 76 5.77 -11.81 -16.11
C GLY A 76 5.63 -10.39 -15.62
N PHE A 77 5.89 -10.11 -14.34
CA PHE A 77 5.92 -8.75 -13.83
C PHE A 77 6.92 -7.90 -14.63
N ASN A 78 6.58 -6.61 -14.79
CA ASN A 78 7.43 -5.63 -15.47
C ASN A 78 7.64 -4.36 -14.65
N VAL A 79 7.02 -4.26 -13.49
CA VAL A 79 7.23 -3.18 -12.53
C VAL A 79 7.23 -3.75 -11.12
N VAL A 80 8.00 -3.12 -10.22
CA VAL A 80 7.90 -3.31 -8.78
C VAL A 80 7.63 -1.97 -8.11
N ARG A 81 6.69 -1.95 -7.16
CA ARG A 81 6.59 -0.89 -6.15
C ARG A 81 7.60 -1.27 -5.09
N LEU A 82 8.76 -0.60 -5.07
CA LEU A 82 9.86 -0.98 -4.20
C LEU A 82 9.81 -0.15 -2.91
N LEU A 83 9.62 -0.86 -1.80
CA LEU A 83 9.39 -0.24 -0.50
C LEU A 83 10.71 0.17 0.17
N THR A 84 10.73 1.40 0.66
CA THR A 84 11.62 1.91 1.72
C THR A 84 10.76 2.60 2.76
N THR A 85 11.22 2.70 4.00
CA THR A 85 10.57 3.54 5.01
C THR A 85 11.38 4.81 5.24
N TRP A 86 10.76 5.83 5.84
CA TRP A 86 11.51 7.01 6.29
C TRP A 86 12.55 6.61 7.36
N GLU A 87 12.20 5.69 8.24
CA GLU A 87 13.10 5.12 9.24
C GLU A 87 14.34 4.47 8.61
N ALA A 88 14.16 3.69 7.54
CA ALA A 88 15.30 3.07 6.85
C ALA A 88 16.35 4.07 6.40
N VAL A 89 15.90 5.26 5.96
CA VAL A 89 16.79 6.32 5.46
C VAL A 89 17.37 7.19 6.58
N GLU A 90 16.62 7.46 7.65
CA GLU A 90 16.95 8.51 8.63
C GLU A 90 16.73 8.06 10.10
N HIS A 91 16.96 6.80 10.45
CA HIS A 91 16.73 6.27 11.81
C HIS A 91 17.61 6.94 12.90
N ALA A 92 18.87 7.26 12.58
CA ALA A 92 19.85 7.73 13.57
C ALA A 92 19.47 9.10 14.17
N GLY A 93 18.76 9.95 13.41
CA GLY A 93 18.31 11.26 13.86
C GLY A 93 18.07 12.24 12.71
N PRO A 94 17.53 13.43 13.00
CA PRO A 94 17.15 14.41 11.98
C PRO A 94 18.38 14.91 11.21
N GLY A 95 18.37 14.70 9.90
CA GLY A 95 19.43 15.02 8.94
C GLY A 95 20.56 13.98 8.89
N LEU A 96 20.47 12.88 9.62
CA LEU A 96 21.49 11.83 9.66
C LEU A 96 21.04 10.64 8.80
N TYR A 97 21.35 10.73 7.51
CA TYR A 97 20.99 9.70 6.54
C TYR A 97 21.91 8.48 6.63
N ASP A 98 21.34 7.28 6.55
CA ASP A 98 22.11 6.03 6.43
C ASP A 98 22.65 5.88 5.00
N GLU A 99 23.86 6.38 4.81
CA GLU A 99 24.56 6.35 3.52
C GLU A 99 24.78 4.91 2.99
N ALA A 100 24.98 3.93 3.89
CA ALA A 100 25.19 2.55 3.52
C ALA A 100 23.88 1.88 3.08
N TYR A 101 22.77 2.18 3.74
CA TYR A 101 21.44 1.77 3.30
C TYR A 101 21.12 2.36 1.91
N LEU A 102 21.41 3.65 1.69
CA LEU A 102 21.14 4.29 0.40
C LEU A 102 21.92 3.63 -0.75
N ASP A 103 23.19 3.26 -0.54
CA ASP A 103 23.99 2.51 -1.52
C ASP A 103 23.39 1.12 -1.80
N TYR A 104 23.02 0.41 -0.74
CA TYR A 104 22.39 -0.89 -0.83
C TYR A 104 21.04 -0.82 -1.58
N PHE A 105 20.17 0.14 -1.27
CA PHE A 105 18.87 0.33 -1.93
C PHE A 105 19.03 0.65 -3.41
N ALA A 106 20.02 1.48 -3.76
CA ALA A 106 20.34 1.76 -5.16
C ALA A 106 20.84 0.54 -5.93
N GLU A 107 21.60 -0.34 -5.28
CA GLU A 107 22.03 -1.60 -5.88
C GLU A 107 20.85 -2.56 -6.11
N VAL A 108 19.89 -2.65 -5.18
CA VAL A 108 18.64 -3.40 -5.40
C VAL A 108 17.87 -2.83 -6.60
N CYS A 109 17.68 -1.51 -6.65
CA CYS A 109 17.04 -0.82 -7.80
C CYS A 109 17.75 -1.11 -9.13
N ARG A 110 19.08 -1.10 -9.15
CA ARG A 110 19.88 -1.40 -10.34
C ARG A 110 19.67 -2.84 -10.80
N ARG A 111 19.61 -3.79 -9.86
CA ARG A 111 19.34 -5.21 -10.16
C ARG A 111 17.94 -5.43 -10.68
N CYS A 112 16.92 -4.75 -10.15
CA CYS A 112 15.57 -4.76 -10.73
C CYS A 112 15.62 -4.41 -12.23
N GLY A 113 16.34 -3.34 -12.60
CA GLY A 113 16.53 -2.95 -13.99
C GLY A 113 17.23 -4.01 -14.85
N ALA A 114 18.23 -4.72 -14.30
CA ALA A 114 18.91 -5.81 -14.99
C ALA A 114 17.99 -7.00 -15.31
N HIS A 115 16.93 -7.21 -14.51
CA HIS A 115 15.91 -8.24 -14.73
C HIS A 115 14.71 -7.78 -15.57
N GLY A 116 14.74 -6.57 -16.13
CA GLY A 116 13.63 -6.08 -16.94
C GLY A 116 12.48 -5.48 -16.13
N LEU A 117 12.71 -5.12 -14.86
CA LEU A 117 11.72 -4.56 -13.96
C LEU A 117 11.89 -3.04 -13.84
N HIS A 118 10.84 -2.31 -14.17
CA HIS A 118 10.68 -0.92 -13.78
C HIS A 118 10.50 -0.80 -12.26
N VAL A 119 10.85 0.34 -11.69
CA VAL A 119 10.72 0.62 -10.26
C VAL A 119 9.99 1.94 -10.09
N PHE A 120 9.01 2.00 -9.20
CA PHE A 120 8.69 3.25 -8.52
C PHE A 120 8.90 3.06 -7.03
N VAL A 121 9.48 4.09 -6.40
CA VAL A 121 9.91 4.02 -5.01
C VAL A 121 8.75 4.40 -4.12
N ASP A 122 8.40 3.53 -3.19
CA ASP A 122 7.37 3.77 -2.19
C ASP A 122 8.04 4.10 -0.85
N PHE A 123 7.70 5.27 -0.30
CA PHE A 123 8.00 5.64 1.08
C PHE A 123 6.86 5.13 1.97
N HIS A 124 7.01 3.87 2.35
CA HIS A 124 5.99 3.09 3.01
C HIS A 124 5.83 3.50 4.48
N GLN A 125 4.59 3.45 4.94
CA GLN A 125 4.22 3.54 6.34
C GLN A 125 2.87 2.88 6.55
N ASP A 126 2.68 2.27 7.71
CA ASP A 126 1.38 1.98 8.27
C ASP A 126 1.30 2.58 9.65
N VAL A 127 0.22 3.30 9.94
CA VAL A 127 -0.04 3.92 11.25
C VAL A 127 1.22 4.57 11.86
N TRP A 128 1.88 5.38 11.03
CA TRP A 128 3.02 6.26 11.34
C TRP A 128 4.36 5.58 11.60
N SER A 129 4.48 4.65 12.56
CA SER A 129 5.78 4.14 13.03
C SER A 129 5.67 2.83 13.81
N ARG A 130 6.78 2.10 13.92
CA ARG A 130 6.89 0.88 14.75
C ARG A 130 6.48 1.12 16.20
N MET A 131 6.86 2.27 16.77
CA MET A 131 6.54 2.59 18.17
C MET A 131 5.07 2.97 18.38
N SER A 132 4.31 3.21 17.31
CA SER A 132 2.85 3.39 17.33
C SER A 132 2.09 2.19 16.78
N GLY A 133 2.75 1.03 16.62
CA GLY A 133 2.12 -0.23 16.25
C GLY A 133 2.08 -0.54 14.75
N GLY A 134 2.83 0.21 13.92
CA GLY A 134 2.97 -0.07 12.49
C GLY A 134 4.40 0.05 11.99
N ASP A 135 4.66 0.91 11.01
CA ASP A 135 5.99 1.17 10.44
C ASP A 135 6.04 2.53 9.70
N GLY A 136 7.21 2.93 9.23
CA GLY A 136 7.37 4.13 8.39
C GLY A 136 8.30 5.17 8.98
N ALA A 137 7.79 6.07 9.81
CA ALA A 137 8.54 7.17 10.40
C ALA A 137 9.50 6.70 11.51
N PRO A 138 10.71 7.29 11.61
CA PRO A 138 11.66 6.96 12.65
C PRO A 138 11.20 7.42 14.05
N GLY A 139 11.62 6.69 15.09
CA GLY A 139 11.21 6.93 16.47
C GLY A 139 11.55 8.34 16.99
N TRP A 140 12.60 8.97 16.46
CA TRP A 140 12.98 10.33 16.86
C TRP A 140 11.92 11.38 16.51
N THR A 141 10.98 11.09 15.60
CA THR A 141 9.88 12.02 15.28
C THR A 141 8.96 12.26 16.47
N PHE A 142 8.73 11.25 17.32
CA PHE A 142 7.99 11.40 18.56
C PHE A 142 8.77 12.25 19.57
N GLU A 143 10.06 11.95 19.75
CA GLU A 143 10.94 12.70 20.66
C GLU A 143 11.02 14.18 20.27
N ALA A 144 11.13 14.45 18.97
CA ALA A 144 11.21 15.81 18.42
C ALA A 144 9.98 16.66 18.74
N VAL A 145 8.80 16.04 18.83
CA VAL A 145 7.57 16.74 19.24
C VAL A 145 7.30 16.65 20.75
N GLY A 146 8.19 16.04 21.52
CA GLY A 146 8.09 15.93 22.98
C GLY A 146 7.27 14.75 23.49
N LEU A 147 7.00 13.74 22.66
CA LEU A 147 6.31 12.50 23.05
C LEU A 147 7.32 11.42 23.48
N ASP A 148 6.95 10.66 24.52
CA ASP A 148 7.68 9.50 25.04
C ASP A 148 6.97 8.22 24.59
N PHE A 149 7.46 7.65 23.48
CA PHE A 149 6.84 6.48 22.86
C PHE A 149 6.87 5.23 23.74
N THR A 150 7.80 5.15 24.70
CA THR A 150 7.91 4.01 25.62
C THR A 150 6.69 3.89 26.54
N ARG A 151 5.92 4.97 26.68
CA ARG A 151 4.70 5.03 27.51
C ARG A 151 3.42 4.78 26.74
N PHE A 152 3.46 4.70 25.42
CA PHE A 152 2.24 4.59 24.62
C PHE A 152 1.39 3.36 24.98
N PRO A 153 1.96 2.16 25.16
CA PRO A 153 1.16 0.99 25.50
C PRO A 153 0.48 1.12 26.87
N ALA A 154 1.21 1.60 27.88
CA ALA A 154 0.70 1.78 29.24
C ALA A 154 -0.40 2.85 29.32
N ALA A 155 -0.28 3.92 28.54
CA ALA A 155 -1.29 4.96 28.44
C ALA A 155 -2.50 4.56 27.57
N GLY A 156 -2.44 3.43 26.84
CA GLY A 156 -3.43 3.11 25.80
C GLY A 156 -3.40 4.09 24.61
N ALA A 157 -2.27 4.76 24.40
CA ALA A 157 -2.08 5.73 23.33
C ALA A 157 -1.70 5.11 21.97
N ALA A 158 -1.28 3.84 21.98
CA ALA A 158 -1.04 3.01 20.81
C ALA A 158 -1.30 1.53 21.12
N HIS A 159 -1.67 0.77 20.09
CA HIS A 159 -1.88 -0.67 20.10
C HIS A 159 -0.71 -1.34 19.40
N VAL A 160 0.25 -1.84 20.19
CA VAL A 160 1.55 -2.32 19.72
C VAL A 160 1.70 -3.80 20.03
N MET A 161 1.96 -4.64 19.02
CA MET A 161 2.08 -6.09 19.19
C MET A 161 3.16 -6.45 20.23
N GLN A 162 4.34 -5.84 20.15
CA GLN A 162 5.47 -6.08 21.06
C GLN A 162 5.16 -5.84 22.54
N ALA A 163 4.15 -5.03 22.85
CA ALA A 163 3.70 -4.78 24.21
C ALA A 163 2.48 -5.63 24.62
N LYS A 164 1.73 -6.17 23.65
CA LYS A 164 0.47 -6.89 23.89
C LYS A 164 0.63 -8.40 23.85
N PHE A 165 1.60 -8.89 23.08
CA PHE A 165 1.78 -10.30 22.82
C PHE A 165 2.53 -10.99 23.98
N ASP A 166 2.02 -12.14 24.42
CA ASP A 166 2.77 -13.02 25.30
C ASP A 166 3.69 -13.89 24.44
N TYR A 167 4.98 -13.55 24.41
CA TYR A 167 5.96 -14.28 23.62
C TYR A 167 6.28 -15.68 24.17
N ALA A 168 5.89 -15.99 25.41
CA ALA A 168 6.03 -17.32 25.99
C ALA A 168 4.84 -18.24 25.64
N ASP A 169 3.68 -17.67 25.28
CA ASP A 169 2.51 -18.42 24.82
C ASP A 169 2.74 -18.92 23.36
N PRO A 170 2.76 -20.26 23.14
CA PRO A 170 3.00 -20.84 21.81
C PRO A 170 1.80 -20.70 20.86
N SER A 171 0.65 -20.22 21.33
CA SER A 171 -0.56 -20.07 20.51
C SER A 171 -0.32 -19.19 19.29
N ASP A 172 -0.81 -19.61 18.13
CA ASP A 172 -0.65 -18.84 16.89
C ASP A 172 -1.37 -17.49 16.95
N ARG A 173 -2.56 -17.49 17.56
CA ARG A 173 -3.41 -16.31 17.72
C ARG A 173 -3.67 -16.08 19.20
N GLN A 174 -3.55 -14.82 19.62
CA GLN A 174 -3.78 -14.42 21.00
C GLN A 174 -4.88 -13.36 21.06
N ALA A 175 -5.80 -13.51 22.01
CA ALA A 175 -6.87 -12.54 22.22
C ALA A 175 -6.35 -11.12 22.58
N ALA A 176 -5.12 -11.04 23.13
CA ALA A 176 -4.48 -9.78 23.46
C ALA A 176 -4.09 -8.94 22.23
N TYR A 177 -3.90 -9.58 21.08
CA TYR A 177 -3.63 -8.93 19.80
C TYR A 177 -4.41 -9.64 18.68
N PRO A 178 -5.72 -9.31 18.51
CA PRO A 178 -6.53 -9.90 17.47
C PRO A 178 -5.99 -9.59 16.07
N GLN A 179 -6.23 -10.47 15.10
CA GLN A 179 -5.83 -10.25 13.71
C GLN A 179 -6.41 -8.95 13.15
N MET A 180 -5.66 -8.28 12.26
CA MET A 180 -6.07 -7.03 11.60
C MET A 180 -6.48 -5.91 12.58
N SER A 181 -5.98 -5.94 13.83
CA SER A 181 -6.29 -4.93 14.85
C SER A 181 -5.34 -3.74 14.83
N TRP A 182 -4.18 -3.84 14.17
CA TRP A 182 -3.18 -2.78 14.06
C TRP A 182 -3.76 -1.49 13.46
N GLY A 183 -4.68 -1.59 12.49
CA GLY A 183 -5.34 -0.45 11.85
C GLY A 183 -6.22 0.36 12.81
N SER A 184 -6.50 -0.16 14.01
CA SER A 184 -7.16 0.62 15.06
C SER A 184 -6.30 1.77 15.58
N ASN A 185 -4.98 1.77 15.32
CA ASN A 185 -4.08 2.85 15.70
C ASN A 185 -4.40 4.19 15.03
N TYR A 186 -5.04 4.20 13.84
CA TYR A 186 -5.43 5.45 13.15
C TYR A 186 -6.28 6.42 14.01
N ARG A 187 -6.99 5.89 15.03
CA ARG A 187 -7.80 6.71 15.95
C ARG A 187 -7.15 6.94 17.33
N LEU A 188 -6.01 6.30 17.59
CA LEU A 188 -5.37 6.35 18.91
C LEU A 188 -4.49 7.61 19.05
N PRO A 189 -4.30 8.11 20.28
CA PRO A 189 -3.67 9.40 20.54
C PRO A 189 -2.34 9.64 19.84
N ALA A 190 -1.42 8.67 19.84
CA ALA A 190 -0.09 8.85 19.24
C ALA A 190 -0.20 9.16 17.74
N ASN A 191 -0.99 8.37 17.02
CA ASN A 191 -1.19 8.53 15.58
C ASN A 191 -1.98 9.82 15.25
N GLY A 192 -3.04 10.09 16.02
CA GLY A 192 -3.87 11.30 15.87
C GLY A 192 -3.05 12.58 16.03
N ILE A 193 -2.17 12.64 17.03
CA ILE A 193 -1.28 13.77 17.26
C ILE A 193 -0.31 13.95 16.09
N MET A 194 0.44 12.89 15.72
CA MET A 194 1.50 13.02 14.72
C MET A 194 0.96 13.44 13.35
N TRP A 195 -0.13 12.84 12.88
CA TRP A 195 -0.73 13.22 11.61
C TRP A 195 -1.31 14.63 11.62
N THR A 196 -1.93 15.05 12.73
CA THR A 196 -2.45 16.42 12.86
C THR A 196 -1.33 17.45 12.80
N LEU A 197 -0.19 17.17 13.43
CA LEU A 197 1.01 18.02 13.35
C LEU A 197 1.64 17.99 11.95
N PHE A 198 1.71 16.82 11.30
CA PHE A 198 2.28 16.66 9.96
C PHE A 198 1.49 17.41 8.88
N TRP A 199 0.15 17.40 8.94
CA TRP A 199 -0.69 18.09 7.95
C TRP A 199 -1.03 19.53 8.32
N GLY A 200 -1.24 19.80 9.61
CA GLY A 200 -1.87 21.03 10.07
C GLY A 200 -1.11 21.76 11.17
N GLY A 201 0.16 21.41 11.44
CA GLY A 201 0.96 22.07 12.48
C GLY A 201 1.06 23.59 12.32
N ARG A 202 1.09 24.13 11.08
CA ARG A 202 1.05 25.59 10.84
C ARG A 202 -0.32 26.19 11.17
N THR A 203 -1.37 25.41 10.99
CA THR A 203 -2.76 25.86 11.12
C THR A 203 -3.24 25.80 12.56
N PHE A 204 -2.98 24.68 13.24
CA PHE A 204 -3.56 24.38 14.56
C PHE A 204 -2.57 24.65 15.69
N THR A 205 -1.26 24.71 15.41
CA THR A 205 -0.22 24.98 16.40
C THR A 205 0.87 25.90 15.83
N PRO A 206 0.52 27.10 15.33
CA PRO A 206 1.43 27.98 14.58
C PRO A 206 2.73 28.32 15.33
N ASP A 207 2.65 28.44 16.66
CA ASP A 207 3.78 28.78 17.53
C ASP A 207 4.62 27.57 17.95
N PHE A 208 4.18 26.34 17.63
CA PHE A 208 4.92 25.13 17.98
C PHE A 208 6.07 24.93 16.99
N ARG A 209 7.29 25.09 17.52
CA ARG A 209 8.52 25.01 16.74
C ARG A 209 9.44 23.89 17.22
N VAL A 210 10.08 23.23 16.28
CA VAL A 210 11.13 22.23 16.47
C VAL A 210 12.31 22.65 15.61
N ASP A 211 13.51 22.72 16.18
CA ASP A 211 14.73 23.21 15.52
C ASP A 211 14.55 24.54 14.76
N GLY A 212 13.76 25.46 15.35
CA GLY A 212 13.51 26.79 14.79
C GLY A 212 12.44 26.85 13.69
N ALA A 213 12.00 25.72 13.13
CA ALA A 213 10.91 25.65 12.13
C ALA A 213 9.57 25.31 12.80
N ASN A 214 8.44 25.67 12.18
CA ASN A 214 7.15 25.14 12.64
C ASN A 214 7.16 23.61 12.52
N VAL A 215 6.51 22.90 13.45
CA VAL A 215 6.50 21.44 13.52
C VAL A 215 6.10 20.76 12.21
N GLN A 216 5.13 21.30 11.47
CA GLN A 216 4.72 20.77 10.17
C GLN A 216 5.85 20.89 9.13
N ASP A 217 6.48 22.07 9.05
CA ASP A 217 7.58 22.31 8.12
C ASP A 217 8.81 21.48 8.48
N PHE A 218 9.06 21.27 9.78
CA PHE A 218 10.11 20.39 10.26
C PHE A 218 9.86 18.93 9.85
N LEU A 219 8.69 18.36 10.18
CA LEU A 219 8.38 16.96 9.88
C LEU A 219 8.34 16.71 8.36
N GLN A 220 7.61 17.53 7.60
CA GLN A 220 7.56 17.40 6.15
C GLN A 220 8.93 17.65 5.51
N GLY A 221 9.69 18.62 6.01
CA GLY A 221 11.03 18.93 5.49
C GLY A 221 12.02 17.80 5.66
N ARG A 222 11.98 17.09 6.80
CA ARG A 222 12.84 15.93 7.07
C ARG A 222 12.43 14.73 6.21
N TYR A 223 11.13 14.44 6.13
CA TYR A 223 10.58 13.43 5.22
C TYR A 223 11.00 13.67 3.75
N LEU A 224 10.85 14.90 3.26
CA LEU A 224 11.30 15.28 1.91
C LEU A 224 12.83 15.21 1.75
N GLY A 225 13.59 15.44 2.82
CA GLY A 225 15.04 15.25 2.84
C GLY A 225 15.44 13.78 2.63
N ALA A 226 14.72 12.85 3.27
CA ALA A 226 14.89 11.41 3.05
C ALA A 226 14.55 11.01 1.60
N ILE A 227 13.45 11.54 1.05
CA ILE A 227 13.11 11.37 -0.39
C ILE A 227 14.23 11.92 -1.29
N ASP A 228 14.75 13.11 -1.01
CA ASP A 228 15.86 13.71 -1.79
C ASP A 228 17.12 12.83 -1.76
N ALA A 229 17.44 12.25 -0.60
CA ALA A 229 18.61 11.39 -0.43
C ALA A 229 18.52 10.12 -1.30
N VAL A 230 17.35 9.48 -1.34
CA VAL A 230 17.08 8.33 -2.23
C VAL A 230 17.09 8.78 -3.69
N ALA A 231 16.35 9.83 -4.04
CA ALA A 231 16.29 10.39 -5.40
C ALA A 231 17.69 10.68 -5.96
N ARG A 232 18.57 11.31 -5.17
CA ARG A 232 19.95 11.61 -5.58
C ARG A 232 20.75 10.35 -5.94
N ARG A 233 20.54 9.24 -5.23
CA ARG A 233 21.22 7.96 -5.47
C ARG A 233 20.70 7.26 -6.73
N LEU A 234 19.41 7.41 -7.02
CA LEU A 234 18.74 6.70 -8.11
C LEU A 234 18.72 7.43 -9.46
N LYS A 235 19.07 8.72 -9.51
CA LYS A 235 18.92 9.58 -10.70
C LYS A 235 19.52 9.06 -12.02
N ALA A 236 20.54 8.21 -11.95
CA ALA A 236 21.19 7.64 -13.14
C ALA A 236 20.54 6.34 -13.63
N LEU A 237 19.55 5.80 -12.91
CA LEU A 237 18.94 4.50 -13.21
C LEU A 237 17.72 4.69 -14.13
N PRO A 238 17.78 4.22 -15.40
CA PRO A 238 16.71 4.47 -16.38
C PRO A 238 15.43 3.66 -16.12
N ASN A 239 15.48 2.68 -15.23
CA ASN A 239 14.34 1.85 -14.86
C ASN A 239 13.45 2.48 -13.77
N VAL A 240 13.87 3.59 -13.15
CA VAL A 240 13.08 4.29 -12.12
C VAL A 240 12.06 5.20 -12.79
N LEU A 241 10.78 4.93 -12.57
CA LEU A 241 9.63 5.66 -13.11
C LEU A 241 9.34 6.93 -12.32
N GLY A 242 9.61 6.92 -11.02
CA GLY A 242 9.31 8.03 -10.12
C GLY A 242 9.12 7.57 -8.68
N PHE A 243 8.42 8.40 -7.91
CA PHE A 243 8.27 8.26 -6.47
C PHE A 243 6.80 8.34 -6.07
N ASP A 244 6.45 7.48 -5.13
CA ASP A 244 5.25 7.64 -4.32
C ASP A 244 5.36 8.87 -3.42
N THR A 245 4.22 9.47 -3.15
CA THR A 245 4.11 10.65 -2.30
C THR A 245 4.21 10.27 -0.83
N LEU A 246 3.41 9.29 -0.40
CA LEU A 246 3.31 8.77 0.97
C LEU A 246 2.26 7.65 0.94
N ASN A 247 2.62 6.44 1.36
CA ASN A 247 1.68 5.30 1.43
C ASN A 247 0.51 5.61 2.39
N GLU A 248 -0.72 5.37 1.95
CA GLU A 248 -1.96 5.40 2.77
C GLU A 248 -2.00 6.46 3.90
N PRO A 249 -1.85 7.75 3.57
CA PRO A 249 -1.63 8.78 4.58
C PRO A 249 -2.81 8.90 5.55
N GLY A 250 -2.54 8.80 6.85
CA GLY A 250 -3.54 9.10 7.89
C GLY A 250 -3.86 10.61 7.94
N LEU A 251 -5.11 10.95 8.28
CA LEU A 251 -5.53 12.36 8.39
C LEU A 251 -5.37 12.94 9.80
N GLY A 252 -5.05 12.11 10.80
CA GLY A 252 -5.14 12.51 12.19
C GLY A 252 -6.55 12.99 12.51
N TRP A 253 -6.68 14.22 12.98
CA TRP A 253 -7.99 14.81 13.33
C TRP A 253 -8.53 15.80 12.28
N LEU A 254 -7.86 15.96 11.13
CA LEU A 254 -8.35 16.84 10.06
C LEU A 254 -9.77 16.42 9.63
N GLY A 255 -10.70 17.38 9.62
CA GLY A 255 -12.12 17.15 9.33
C GLY A 255 -12.96 16.70 10.54
N GLN A 256 -12.38 16.47 11.70
CA GLN A 256 -13.10 16.01 12.90
C GLN A 256 -13.47 17.16 13.84
N GLY A 257 -14.58 17.00 14.57
CA GLY A 257 -14.94 17.90 15.67
C GLY A 257 -14.16 17.53 16.91
N LEU A 258 -13.69 18.51 17.67
CA LEU A 258 -12.82 18.29 18.82
C LEU A 258 -13.43 17.31 19.83
N SER A 259 -14.73 17.41 20.10
CA SER A 259 -15.44 16.55 21.06
C SER A 259 -16.24 15.42 20.38
N TYR A 260 -16.12 15.28 19.05
CA TYR A 260 -16.93 14.32 18.29
C TYR A 260 -16.44 12.88 18.48
N ARG A 261 -17.34 12.02 18.98
CA ARG A 261 -17.13 10.56 19.05
C ARG A 261 -17.92 9.90 17.92
N HIS A 262 -17.23 9.24 17.01
CA HIS A 262 -17.85 8.57 15.88
C HIS A 262 -18.46 7.22 16.28
N LEU A 263 -19.76 7.21 16.58
CA LEU A 263 -20.50 6.02 17.07
C LEU A 263 -21.36 5.34 16.00
N ALA A 264 -21.66 6.06 14.91
CA ALA A 264 -22.44 5.60 13.78
C ALA A 264 -22.19 6.53 12.58
N PRO A 265 -22.42 6.08 11.34
CA PRO A 265 -22.40 6.95 10.16
C PRO A 265 -23.37 8.13 10.32
N THR A 266 -22.95 9.30 9.87
CA THR A 266 -23.72 10.55 9.88
C THR A 266 -23.64 11.24 8.52
N ALA A 267 -24.40 12.30 8.31
CA ALA A 267 -24.28 13.11 7.08
C ALA A 267 -22.91 13.82 6.99
N GLN A 268 -22.30 14.14 8.13
CA GLN A 268 -21.01 14.82 8.24
C GLN A 268 -19.83 13.85 8.14
N ASP A 269 -20.00 12.64 8.66
CA ASP A 269 -19.03 11.55 8.60
C ASP A 269 -19.77 10.26 8.23
N PRO A 270 -19.88 9.94 6.93
CA PRO A 270 -20.62 8.76 6.45
C PRO A 270 -19.81 7.47 6.60
N THR A 271 -18.58 7.53 7.11
CA THR A 271 -17.74 6.35 7.24
C THR A 271 -18.32 5.39 8.30
N PRO A 272 -18.11 4.07 8.18
CA PRO A 272 -18.44 3.14 9.25
C PRO A 272 -17.50 3.31 10.45
N PRO A 273 -18.01 3.30 11.68
CA PRO A 273 -17.16 3.33 12.87
C PRO A 273 -16.38 2.03 13.03
N ARG A 274 -15.34 2.06 13.87
CA ARG A 274 -14.42 0.93 14.08
C ARG A 274 -14.55 0.34 15.48
N VAL A 275 -14.44 -0.99 15.56
CA VAL A 275 -14.42 -1.75 16.82
C VAL A 275 -13.35 -1.22 17.76
N GLY A 276 -13.68 -1.11 19.06
CA GLY A 276 -12.84 -0.65 20.17
C GLY A 276 -13.26 0.74 20.71
N PRO A 277 -12.40 1.43 21.49
CA PRO A 277 -12.75 2.70 22.12
C PRO A 277 -13.08 3.80 21.09
N ALA A 278 -14.24 4.45 21.23
CA ALA A 278 -14.65 5.56 20.39
C ALA A 278 -14.13 6.91 20.94
N LEU A 279 -12.83 7.14 20.77
CA LEU A 279 -12.17 8.37 21.21
C LEU A 279 -12.49 9.54 20.26
N SER A 280 -12.81 10.70 20.83
CA SER A 280 -12.73 11.98 20.13
C SER A 280 -11.29 12.52 20.11
N PRO A 281 -10.98 13.55 19.31
CA PRO A 281 -9.73 14.29 19.43
C PRO A 281 -9.47 14.81 20.85
N LEU A 282 -10.49 15.33 21.54
CA LEU A 282 -10.39 15.82 22.92
C LEU A 282 -10.09 14.70 23.92
N ASP A 283 -10.77 13.56 23.79
CA ASP A 283 -10.48 12.36 24.60
C ASP A 283 -9.03 11.90 24.39
N SER A 284 -8.57 11.93 23.14
CA SER A 284 -7.21 11.53 22.78
C SER A 284 -6.16 12.45 23.39
N LEU A 285 -6.40 13.77 23.36
CA LEU A 285 -5.55 14.77 24.00
C LEU A 285 -5.52 14.58 25.53
N ALA A 286 -6.66 14.26 26.14
CA ALA A 286 -6.75 13.99 27.57
C ALA A 286 -5.97 12.72 27.96
N VAL A 287 -6.17 11.62 27.23
CA VAL A 287 -5.38 10.39 27.39
C VAL A 287 -3.90 10.68 27.27
N ALA A 288 -3.47 11.47 26.28
CA ALA A 288 -2.07 11.82 26.12
C ALA A 288 -1.50 12.61 27.32
N ARG A 289 -2.33 13.42 28.00
CA ARG A 289 -1.94 14.15 29.22
C ARG A 289 -1.90 13.29 30.48
N GLY A 290 -2.29 12.02 30.43
CA GLY A 290 -2.41 11.20 31.65
C GLY A 290 -3.75 11.39 32.35
N ILE A 291 -4.78 11.84 31.65
CA ILE A 291 -6.14 11.96 32.21
C ILE A 291 -6.92 10.70 31.84
N ALA A 292 -7.29 9.91 32.85
CA ALA A 292 -8.14 8.74 32.69
C ALA A 292 -9.47 9.14 32.03
N THR A 293 -9.81 8.50 30.92
CA THR A 293 -10.93 8.93 30.07
C THR A 293 -11.85 7.75 29.77
N THR A 294 -13.11 7.85 30.21
CA THR A 294 -14.17 6.87 29.93
C THR A 294 -14.90 7.23 28.64
N VAL A 295 -14.94 6.29 27.71
CA VAL A 295 -15.56 6.44 26.38
C VAL A 295 -16.42 5.23 26.02
N PRO A 296 -17.38 5.38 25.08
CA PRO A 296 -18.08 4.23 24.52
C PRO A 296 -17.11 3.22 23.90
N LEU A 297 -17.39 1.94 24.12
CA LEU A 297 -16.74 0.82 23.47
C LEU A 297 -17.62 0.34 22.32
N LEU A 298 -17.06 0.24 21.12
CA LEU A 298 -17.75 -0.35 19.98
C LEU A 298 -17.34 -1.81 19.83
N ALA A 299 -18.29 -2.72 19.68
CA ALA A 299 -18.04 -4.13 19.38
C ALA A 299 -18.61 -4.49 18.01
N ARG A 300 -18.08 -5.54 17.39
CA ARG A 300 -18.64 -6.07 16.15
C ARG A 300 -19.96 -6.79 16.45
N ASN A 301 -21.04 -6.33 15.83
CA ASN A 301 -22.32 -7.01 15.87
C ASN A 301 -22.23 -8.33 15.09
N ALA A 302 -22.57 -9.45 15.72
CA ALA A 302 -22.44 -10.77 15.13
C ALA A 302 -23.39 -11.02 13.94
N ASN A 303 -24.51 -10.30 13.88
CA ASN A 303 -25.52 -10.46 12.83
C ASN A 303 -25.27 -9.52 11.64
N THR A 304 -24.86 -8.28 11.89
CA THR A 304 -24.69 -7.25 10.85
C THR A 304 -23.24 -7.02 10.44
N GLY A 305 -22.27 -7.47 11.24
CA GLY A 305 -20.84 -7.18 11.07
C GLY A 305 -20.45 -5.73 11.35
N ALA A 306 -21.41 -4.83 11.63
CA ALA A 306 -21.17 -3.43 11.91
C ALA A 306 -20.54 -3.23 13.29
N ALA A 307 -19.75 -2.17 13.47
CA ALA A 307 -19.28 -1.76 14.79
C ALA A 307 -20.38 -0.94 15.49
N GLU A 308 -20.85 -1.39 16.64
CA GLU A 308 -21.97 -0.78 17.37
C GLU A 308 -21.60 -0.58 18.85
N PRO A 309 -22.17 0.44 19.53
CA PRO A 309 -21.94 0.64 20.96
C PRO A 309 -22.35 -0.59 21.79
N SER A 310 -21.43 -1.10 22.59
CA SER A 310 -21.62 -2.29 23.44
C SER A 310 -21.39 -2.03 24.93
N GLY A 311 -21.00 -0.82 25.31
CA GLY A 311 -20.72 -0.44 26.69
C GLY A 311 -19.76 0.75 26.76
N GLU A 312 -19.07 0.89 27.88
CA GLU A 312 -18.02 1.89 28.09
C GLU A 312 -16.71 1.22 28.48
N THR A 313 -15.60 1.90 28.20
CA THR A 313 -14.26 1.49 28.62
C THR A 313 -13.47 2.71 29.09
N THR A 314 -12.56 2.52 30.04
CA THR A 314 -11.68 3.59 30.54
C THR A 314 -10.29 3.40 29.95
N VAL A 315 -9.84 4.40 29.20
CA VAL A 315 -8.50 4.48 28.64
C VAL A 315 -7.60 5.25 29.61
N ASN A 316 -6.36 4.78 29.76
CA ASN A 316 -5.35 5.35 30.66
C ASN A 316 -5.76 5.44 32.15
N PRO A 317 -6.25 4.35 32.77
CA PRO A 317 -6.71 4.38 34.16
C PRO A 317 -5.61 4.75 35.16
N ASP A 318 -4.35 4.46 34.83
CA ASP A 318 -3.18 4.72 35.69
C ASP A 318 -2.62 6.15 35.53
N GLY A 319 -3.23 6.97 34.68
CA GLY A 319 -2.85 8.38 34.51
C GLY A 319 -1.45 8.59 33.92
N VAL A 320 -1.02 7.70 33.03
CA VAL A 320 0.30 7.74 32.40
C VAL A 320 0.34 8.83 31.34
N SER A 321 1.08 9.91 31.58
CA SER A 321 1.33 10.93 30.55
C SER A 321 2.34 10.43 29.52
N ILE A 322 2.02 10.57 28.24
CA ILE A 322 2.92 10.24 27.12
C ILE A 322 3.80 11.42 26.70
N TRP A 323 3.68 12.57 27.37
CA TRP A 323 4.58 13.71 27.14
C TRP A 323 5.86 13.50 27.96
N THR A 324 7.00 13.82 27.34
CA THR A 324 8.29 13.86 28.03
C THR A 324 8.28 14.87 29.17
N ARG A 325 9.16 14.68 30.16
CA ARG A 325 9.23 15.56 31.33
C ARG A 325 9.57 16.99 30.88
N GLY A 326 8.66 17.92 31.18
CA GLY A 326 8.80 19.34 30.83
C GLY A 326 8.24 19.71 29.45
N ALA A 327 7.75 18.75 28.66
CA ALA A 327 7.02 19.05 27.44
C ALA A 327 5.57 19.49 27.75
N GLU A 328 5.14 20.54 27.06
CA GLU A 328 3.75 21.02 27.08
C GLU A 328 3.01 20.49 25.85
N CYS A 329 1.73 20.16 26.02
CA CYS A 329 0.89 19.80 24.88
C CYS A 329 0.69 21.03 23.99
N PRO A 330 1.10 20.99 22.70
CA PRO A 330 1.07 22.16 21.84
C PRO A 330 -0.36 22.63 21.53
N PHE A 331 -1.33 21.70 21.50
CA PHE A 331 -2.74 22.01 21.30
C PHE A 331 -3.34 22.74 22.51
N GLU A 332 -2.97 22.34 23.74
CA GLU A 332 -3.37 23.03 24.97
C GLU A 332 -2.74 24.41 25.07
N ARG A 333 -1.43 24.50 24.78
CA ARG A 333 -0.68 25.76 24.76
C ARG A 333 -1.26 26.76 23.76
N HIS A 334 -1.75 26.29 22.61
CA HIS A 334 -2.42 27.14 21.63
C HIS A 334 -3.89 27.45 21.98
N GLY A 335 -4.41 26.88 23.07
CA GLY A 335 -5.75 27.16 23.57
C GLY A 335 -6.87 26.45 22.80
N ILE A 336 -6.58 25.32 22.14
CA ILE A 336 -7.61 24.50 21.47
C ILE A 336 -8.55 23.85 22.49
N TYR A 337 -7.99 23.44 23.63
CA TYR A 337 -8.70 22.96 24.78
C TYR A 337 -7.97 23.44 26.04
N ARG A 338 -8.60 23.26 27.20
CA ARG A 338 -8.01 23.52 28.50
C ARG A 338 -8.40 22.43 29.50
N VAL A 339 -7.64 22.28 30.56
CA VAL A 339 -8.00 21.36 31.66
C VAL A 339 -8.64 22.15 32.80
N GLU A 340 -9.92 21.90 33.07
CA GLU A 340 -10.67 22.49 34.19
C GLU A 340 -11.12 21.40 35.15
N GLY A 341 -10.79 21.53 36.45
CA GLY A 341 -11.18 20.53 37.44
C GLY A 341 -10.70 19.11 37.13
N GLY A 342 -9.54 18.97 36.47
CA GLY A 342 -8.99 17.68 36.03
C GLY A 342 -9.66 17.08 34.80
N ARG A 343 -10.52 17.83 34.09
CA ARG A 343 -11.20 17.36 32.88
C ARG A 343 -10.85 18.23 31.67
N PRO A 344 -10.71 17.63 30.46
CA PRO A 344 -10.52 18.39 29.24
C PRO A 344 -11.82 19.13 28.87
N VAL A 345 -11.70 20.41 28.50
CA VAL A 345 -12.80 21.26 28.02
C VAL A 345 -12.41 21.84 26.67
N ALA A 346 -13.20 21.55 25.65
CA ALA A 346 -13.04 22.12 24.32
C ALA A 346 -13.17 23.65 24.36
N ALA A 347 -12.20 24.36 23.80
CA ALA A 347 -12.27 25.81 23.61
C ALA A 347 -12.61 26.17 22.15
N ALA A 348 -12.32 25.28 21.20
CA ALA A 348 -12.63 25.45 19.78
C ALA A 348 -13.12 24.12 19.14
N GLU A 349 -14.44 23.91 19.13
CA GLU A 349 -15.03 22.63 18.68
C GLU A 349 -14.74 22.29 17.21
N ASP A 350 -14.79 23.28 16.32
CA ASP A 350 -14.58 23.07 14.88
C ASP A 350 -13.13 23.34 14.43
N VAL A 351 -12.17 23.36 15.36
CA VAL A 351 -10.78 23.74 15.08
C VAL A 351 -10.18 22.92 13.94
N PHE A 352 -10.42 21.61 13.87
CA PHE A 352 -9.85 20.74 12.83
C PHE A 352 -10.72 20.65 11.58
N ARG A 353 -11.90 21.28 11.56
CA ARG A 353 -12.81 21.33 10.41
C ARG A 353 -12.68 22.60 9.59
N ARG A 354 -12.08 23.65 10.15
CA ARG A 354 -12.08 24.98 9.55
C ARG A 354 -10.69 25.61 9.56
N HIS A 355 -10.38 26.32 8.49
CA HIS A 355 -9.18 27.14 8.38
C HIS A 355 -9.54 28.49 7.74
N ALA A 356 -9.01 29.58 8.28
CA ALA A 356 -9.21 30.94 7.76
C ALA A 356 -10.70 31.30 7.49
N GLY A 357 -11.62 30.86 8.36
CA GLY A 357 -13.06 31.14 8.25
C GLY A 357 -13.86 30.21 7.32
N ARG A 358 -13.20 29.37 6.52
CA ARG A 358 -13.85 28.37 5.64
C ARG A 358 -13.70 26.94 6.17
N ALA A 359 -14.49 26.03 5.62
CA ALA A 359 -14.27 24.59 5.81
C ALA A 359 -12.89 24.20 5.23
N LEU A 360 -12.23 23.26 5.90
CA LEU A 360 -10.99 22.67 5.42
C LEU A 360 -11.28 21.87 4.15
N ASP A 361 -10.47 22.08 3.13
CA ASP A 361 -10.50 21.35 1.88
C ASP A 361 -9.30 20.41 1.88
N ILE A 362 -9.45 19.21 2.46
CA ILE A 362 -8.34 18.29 2.71
C ILE A 362 -7.50 17.99 1.45
N PRO A 363 -8.09 17.67 0.28
CA PRO A 363 -7.34 17.56 -0.96
C PRO A 363 -6.43 18.76 -1.23
N ASN A 364 -6.96 19.97 -1.23
CA ASN A 364 -6.21 21.17 -1.62
C ASN A 364 -5.33 21.75 -0.50
N ASP A 365 -5.70 21.58 0.77
CA ASP A 365 -5.01 22.14 1.92
C ASP A 365 -3.93 21.22 2.50
N ALA A 366 -4.04 19.91 2.32
CA ALA A 366 -3.11 18.92 2.85
C ALA A 366 -2.33 18.17 1.74
N PHE A 367 -3.03 17.41 0.90
CA PHE A 367 -2.39 16.53 -0.08
C PHE A 367 -1.69 17.28 -1.21
N GLY A 368 -2.36 18.24 -1.84
CA GLY A 368 -1.83 19.01 -2.97
C GLY A 368 -0.46 19.67 -2.69
N PRO A 369 -0.30 20.38 -1.55
CA PRO A 369 0.98 20.93 -1.14
C PRO A 369 2.10 19.89 -1.01
N LEU A 370 1.82 18.71 -0.43
CA LEU A 370 2.83 17.66 -0.32
C LEU A 370 3.19 17.10 -1.71
N PHE A 371 2.21 16.81 -2.56
CA PHE A 371 2.44 16.26 -3.90
C PHE A 371 3.34 17.19 -4.73
N ARG A 372 3.10 18.50 -4.69
CA ARG A 372 3.97 19.49 -5.35
C ARG A 372 5.39 19.47 -4.78
N LYS A 373 5.55 19.43 -3.45
CA LYS A 373 6.87 19.36 -2.83
C LYS A 373 7.62 18.06 -3.18
N VAL A 374 6.94 16.92 -3.27
CA VAL A 374 7.54 15.66 -3.72
C VAL A 374 7.98 15.77 -5.18
N ALA A 375 7.13 16.32 -6.05
CA ALA A 375 7.46 16.57 -7.46
C ALA A 375 8.71 17.47 -7.60
N GLU A 376 8.72 18.60 -6.91
CA GLU A 376 9.84 19.55 -6.90
C GLU A 376 11.12 18.88 -6.38
N THR A 377 11.04 18.14 -5.28
CA THR A 377 12.19 17.48 -4.65
C THR A 377 12.83 16.47 -5.59
N THR A 378 12.04 15.57 -6.17
CA THR A 378 12.52 14.47 -7.01
C THR A 378 12.98 14.96 -8.38
N ARG A 379 12.23 15.87 -9.02
CA ARG A 379 12.52 16.36 -10.38
C ARG A 379 13.72 17.30 -10.49
N ARG A 380 14.27 17.77 -9.36
CA ARG A 380 15.61 18.40 -9.34
C ARG A 380 16.70 17.45 -9.82
N HIS A 381 16.50 16.14 -9.70
CA HIS A 381 17.48 15.13 -10.08
C HIS A 381 17.17 14.47 -11.43
N GLU A 382 15.91 14.21 -11.74
CA GLU A 382 15.45 13.67 -13.03
C GLU A 382 14.08 14.26 -13.41
N PRO A 383 14.00 15.15 -14.41
CA PRO A 383 12.77 15.90 -14.74
C PRO A 383 11.57 15.05 -15.17
N ASP A 384 11.80 13.85 -15.72
CA ASP A 384 10.72 13.01 -16.24
C ASP A 384 10.06 12.12 -15.18
N TRP A 385 10.55 12.10 -13.94
CA TRP A 385 9.96 11.25 -12.91
C TRP A 385 8.50 11.58 -12.62
N ALA A 386 7.70 10.53 -12.57
CA ALA A 386 6.30 10.57 -12.22
C ALA A 386 6.12 10.76 -10.71
N VAL A 387 4.96 11.32 -10.35
CA VAL A 387 4.50 11.39 -8.95
C VAL A 387 3.36 10.39 -8.82
N PHE A 388 3.59 9.30 -8.10
CA PHE A 388 2.57 8.32 -7.76
C PHE A 388 1.81 8.89 -6.55
N ALA A 389 0.60 9.37 -6.78
CA ALA A 389 -0.17 10.13 -5.82
C ALA A 389 -1.20 9.23 -5.12
N GLU A 390 -1.14 9.22 -3.80
CA GLU A 390 -2.03 8.47 -2.92
C GLU A 390 -2.87 9.40 -2.05
N LEU A 391 -4.13 9.04 -1.84
CA LEU A 391 -5.02 9.68 -0.87
C LEU A 391 -5.14 8.76 0.34
N ASP A 392 -5.73 9.27 1.43
CA ASP A 392 -5.99 8.42 2.59
C ASP A 392 -6.85 7.19 2.22
N PRO A 393 -6.62 6.04 2.89
CA PRO A 393 -7.14 4.74 2.45
C PRO A 393 -8.67 4.62 2.50
N PHE A 394 -9.36 5.54 3.20
CA PHE A 394 -10.81 5.46 3.39
C PHE A 394 -11.57 6.50 2.56
N GLY A 395 -10.96 7.65 2.29
CA GLY A 395 -11.63 8.81 1.71
C GLY A 395 -12.27 8.60 0.35
N THR A 396 -11.59 7.88 -0.54
CA THR A 396 -11.98 7.72 -1.94
C THR A 396 -13.31 6.99 -2.08
N ALA A 397 -13.57 6.00 -1.21
CA ALA A 397 -14.84 5.27 -1.11
C ALA A 397 -16.01 6.18 -0.69
N PHE A 398 -15.73 7.30 -0.01
CA PHE A 398 -16.72 8.27 0.47
C PHE A 398 -16.66 9.62 -0.25
N GLY A 399 -16.15 9.61 -1.49
CA GLY A 399 -16.25 10.75 -2.40
C GLY A 399 -15.08 11.73 -2.39
N ARG A 400 -14.00 11.45 -1.64
CA ARG A 400 -12.78 12.26 -1.71
C ARG A 400 -12.14 12.15 -3.10
N THR A 401 -11.73 13.29 -3.64
CA THR A 401 -11.06 13.40 -4.94
C THR A 401 -9.63 13.91 -4.78
N PHE A 402 -8.85 13.81 -5.85
CA PHE A 402 -7.53 14.43 -5.91
C PHE A 402 -7.62 15.96 -5.82
N PRO A 403 -6.54 16.62 -5.35
CA PRO A 403 -6.39 18.08 -5.42
C PRO A 403 -6.64 18.62 -6.83
N ASP A 404 -7.09 19.87 -6.93
CA ASP A 404 -7.37 20.50 -8.23
C ASP A 404 -6.08 20.74 -9.04
N ASP A 405 -5.01 21.12 -8.34
CA ASP A 405 -3.68 21.41 -8.90
C ASP A 405 -2.73 20.24 -8.65
N MET A 406 -2.86 19.20 -9.47
CA MET A 406 -1.95 18.06 -9.48
C MET A 406 -0.66 18.39 -10.25
N PRO A 407 0.52 17.94 -9.77
CA PRO A 407 1.75 18.03 -10.57
C PRO A 407 1.57 17.37 -11.94
N GLU A 408 2.21 17.90 -12.99
CA GLU A 408 2.31 17.19 -14.28
C GLU A 408 2.87 15.78 -14.07
N ARG A 409 2.57 14.82 -14.96
CA ARG A 409 3.08 13.43 -14.86
C ARG A 409 2.70 12.77 -13.52
N SER A 410 1.57 13.14 -12.95
CA SER A 410 0.98 12.41 -11.83
C SER A 410 0.37 11.10 -12.30
N VAL A 411 0.38 10.11 -11.42
CA VAL A 411 -0.26 8.81 -11.57
C VAL A 411 -1.19 8.66 -10.38
N ASN A 412 -2.45 8.29 -10.61
CA ASN A 412 -3.31 7.87 -9.51
C ASN A 412 -2.81 6.51 -9.03
N ALA A 413 -2.26 6.46 -7.81
CA ALA A 413 -1.68 5.29 -7.18
C ALA A 413 -2.58 4.67 -6.09
N SER A 414 -3.87 5.02 -6.07
CA SER A 414 -4.82 4.56 -5.04
C SER A 414 -4.83 3.04 -4.85
N HIS A 415 -5.11 2.60 -3.63
CA HIS A 415 -5.25 1.18 -3.29
C HIS A 415 -6.69 0.71 -3.40
N TRP A 416 -6.83 -0.59 -3.65
CA TRP A 416 -8.13 -1.26 -3.67
C TRP A 416 -8.01 -2.68 -3.12
N TYR A 417 -8.84 -3.01 -2.13
CA TYR A 417 -8.96 -4.34 -1.57
C TYR A 417 -10.42 -4.80 -1.55
N ASP A 418 -10.66 -6.10 -1.71
CA ASP A 418 -11.92 -6.69 -1.27
C ASP A 418 -11.92 -6.75 0.27
N VAL A 419 -12.52 -5.71 0.88
CA VAL A 419 -12.55 -5.52 2.33
C VAL A 419 -13.18 -6.71 3.06
N ALA A 420 -14.16 -7.41 2.44
CA ALA A 420 -14.76 -8.58 3.06
C ALA A 420 -13.72 -9.71 3.16
N ILE A 421 -13.04 -10.06 2.06
CA ILE A 421 -11.98 -11.09 2.07
C ILE A 421 -10.83 -10.69 3.01
N LEU A 422 -10.41 -9.43 2.98
CA LEU A 422 -9.29 -8.93 3.78
C LEU A 422 -9.54 -9.10 5.29
N PHE A 423 -10.74 -8.76 5.77
CA PHE A 423 -11.07 -8.82 7.20
C PHE A 423 -11.62 -10.17 7.66
N GLN A 424 -12.40 -10.86 6.82
CA GLN A 424 -12.99 -12.16 7.18
C GLN A 424 -12.03 -13.32 6.92
N LYS A 425 -11.05 -13.13 6.02
CA LYS A 425 -10.09 -14.16 5.59
C LYS A 425 -10.76 -15.43 5.08
N THR A 426 -11.87 -15.26 4.36
CA THR A 426 -12.59 -16.34 3.69
C THR A 426 -12.94 -15.92 2.27
N VAL A 427 -13.06 -16.89 1.35
CA VAL A 427 -13.48 -16.63 -0.04
C VAL A 427 -14.79 -17.36 -0.30
N ASP A 428 -15.88 -16.79 0.24
CA ASP A 428 -17.25 -17.25 0.01
C ASP A 428 -17.61 -17.17 -1.48
N PRO A 429 -18.42 -18.07 -2.06
CA PRO A 429 -18.78 -18.00 -3.48
C PRO A 429 -19.51 -16.71 -3.86
N ASP A 430 -20.33 -16.15 -2.97
CA ASP A 430 -20.95 -14.82 -3.08
C ASP A 430 -20.98 -14.16 -1.69
N PRO A 431 -20.18 -13.12 -1.43
CA PRO A 431 -20.14 -12.51 -0.10
C PRO A 431 -21.44 -11.76 0.20
N THR A 432 -21.82 -11.76 1.49
CA THR A 432 -22.86 -10.86 1.99
C THR A 432 -22.34 -9.42 1.85
N PRO A 433 -23.10 -8.48 1.24
CA PRO A 433 -22.68 -7.09 1.14
C PRO A 433 -22.34 -6.52 2.51
N THR A 434 -21.24 -5.79 2.63
CA THR A 434 -20.92 -5.11 3.89
C THR A 434 -21.89 -3.93 4.12
N PRO A 435 -22.06 -3.43 5.37
CA PRO A 435 -22.96 -2.31 5.64
C PRO A 435 -22.67 -1.02 4.86
N SER A 436 -21.46 -0.84 4.30
CA SER A 436 -21.16 0.29 3.39
C SER A 436 -21.70 0.09 1.96
N GLU A 437 -22.26 -1.07 1.64
CA GLU A 437 -22.55 -1.52 0.28
C GLU A 437 -24.04 -1.80 0.03
N THR A 438 -24.93 -1.43 0.95
CA THR A 438 -26.37 -1.67 0.85
C THR A 438 -27.10 -0.74 -0.14
N LEU A 439 -26.75 -0.76 -1.43
CA LEU A 439 -27.58 -0.23 -2.51
C LEU A 439 -27.30 -0.95 -3.86
N ALA A 440 -27.69 -2.23 -4.00
CA ALA A 440 -28.13 -2.89 -5.25
C ALA A 440 -28.38 -4.40 -5.02
N ALA A 441 -29.08 -5.04 -5.95
CA ALA A 441 -29.36 -6.49 -6.03
C ALA A 441 -28.11 -7.37 -5.80
N PRO A 442 -28.21 -8.71 -5.57
CA PRO A 442 -27.03 -9.57 -5.43
C PRO A 442 -26.13 -9.45 -6.67
N ASP A 443 -25.15 -8.57 -6.57
CA ASP A 443 -24.16 -8.30 -7.59
C ASP A 443 -23.14 -9.43 -7.53
N ARG A 444 -22.99 -10.14 -8.66
CA ARG A 444 -21.90 -11.10 -8.82
C ARG A 444 -20.59 -10.38 -8.49
N ARG A 445 -19.67 -11.04 -7.76
CA ARG A 445 -18.35 -10.49 -7.36
C ARG A 445 -17.70 -9.64 -8.46
N GLN A 446 -17.73 -10.12 -9.71
CA GLN A 446 -17.14 -9.44 -10.85
C GLN A 446 -17.76 -8.06 -11.14
N ASP A 447 -19.08 -7.94 -11.09
CA ASP A 447 -19.77 -6.67 -11.35
C ASP A 447 -19.44 -5.64 -10.26
N ARG A 448 -19.30 -6.09 -9.00
CA ARG A 448 -18.81 -5.27 -7.89
C ARG A 448 -17.39 -4.76 -8.15
N TYR A 449 -16.46 -5.65 -8.52
CA TYR A 449 -15.07 -5.27 -8.78
C TYR A 449 -14.97 -4.27 -9.93
N LEU A 450 -15.69 -4.51 -11.03
CA LEU A 450 -15.75 -3.58 -12.16
C LEU A 450 -16.25 -2.20 -11.73
N ARG A 451 -17.33 -2.12 -10.95
CA ARG A 451 -17.84 -0.83 -10.45
C ARG A 451 -16.83 -0.13 -9.56
N GLN A 452 -16.29 -0.80 -8.54
CA GLN A 452 -15.33 -0.22 -7.60
C GLN A 452 -14.06 0.27 -8.31
N LEU A 453 -13.47 -0.57 -9.17
CA LEU A 453 -12.25 -0.20 -9.89
C LEU A 453 -12.48 0.89 -10.94
N SER A 454 -13.67 0.94 -11.57
CA SER A 454 -14.01 2.01 -12.52
C SER A 454 -14.11 3.39 -11.88
N HIS A 455 -14.37 3.46 -10.56
CA HIS A 455 -14.38 4.70 -9.80
C HIS A 455 -13.00 5.35 -9.80
N TYR A 456 -11.94 4.59 -9.52
CA TYR A 456 -10.56 5.10 -9.57
C TYR A 456 -10.16 5.58 -10.96
N ALA A 457 -10.51 4.82 -12.01
CA ALA A 457 -10.30 5.26 -13.40
C ALA A 457 -11.01 6.59 -13.70
N THR A 458 -12.21 6.79 -13.13
CA THR A 458 -12.99 8.02 -13.28
C THR A 458 -12.34 9.18 -12.54
N LEU A 459 -11.79 8.96 -11.34
CA LEU A 459 -11.02 9.98 -10.61
C LEU A 459 -9.82 10.47 -11.42
N SER A 460 -9.06 9.56 -12.03
CA SER A 460 -7.87 9.92 -12.81
C SER A 460 -8.19 10.73 -14.06
N ARG A 461 -9.34 10.47 -14.71
CA ARG A 461 -9.81 11.26 -15.86
C ARG A 461 -10.22 12.69 -15.50
N ARG A 462 -10.52 12.96 -14.23
CA ARG A 462 -10.87 14.31 -13.74
C ARG A 462 -9.65 15.17 -13.43
N ILE A 463 -8.47 14.57 -13.31
CA ILE A 463 -7.21 15.31 -13.16
C ILE A 463 -6.97 16.10 -14.45
N VAL A 464 -6.61 17.38 -14.33
CA VAL A 464 -6.34 18.25 -15.48
C VAL A 464 -5.21 17.65 -16.34
N GLY A 465 -5.50 17.45 -17.63
CA GLY A 465 -4.57 16.77 -18.56
C GLY A 465 -4.63 15.23 -18.53
N GLY A 466 -5.39 14.64 -17.60
CA GLY A 466 -5.49 13.21 -17.40
C GLY A 466 -4.29 12.60 -16.67
N ALA A 467 -4.50 11.46 -16.03
CA ALA A 467 -3.45 10.68 -15.39
C ALA A 467 -3.70 9.17 -15.59
N PRO A 468 -2.65 8.33 -15.70
CA PRO A 468 -2.84 6.90 -15.66
C PRO A 468 -3.35 6.45 -14.29
N THR A 469 -4.06 5.33 -14.27
CA THR A 469 -4.53 4.71 -13.02
C THR A 469 -3.75 3.43 -12.77
N LEU A 470 -2.91 3.45 -11.74
CA LEU A 470 -2.22 2.28 -11.21
C LEU A 470 -2.79 1.98 -9.84
N ILE A 471 -3.36 0.79 -9.67
CA ILE A 471 -3.76 0.32 -8.35
C ILE A 471 -2.49 -0.04 -7.58
N GLY A 472 -2.06 0.83 -6.66
CA GLY A 472 -0.78 0.73 -5.94
C GLY A 472 -0.70 -0.54 -5.09
N GLU A 473 -1.84 -0.95 -4.56
CA GLU A 473 -2.00 -2.19 -3.83
C GLU A 473 -3.35 -2.82 -4.07
N PHE A 474 -3.33 -4.13 -4.24
CA PHE A 474 -4.49 -5.02 -4.17
C PHE A 474 -4.01 -6.43 -3.86
N GLY A 475 -4.86 -7.27 -3.27
CA GLY A 475 -4.48 -8.64 -2.98
C GLY A 475 -5.44 -9.32 -2.04
N ILE A 476 -5.02 -10.47 -1.54
CA ILE A 476 -5.77 -11.27 -0.58
C ILE A 476 -4.82 -11.80 0.50
N PRO A 477 -5.32 -12.05 1.72
CA PRO A 477 -4.62 -12.86 2.70
C PRO A 477 -4.36 -14.27 2.15
N PHE A 478 -3.23 -14.86 2.50
CA PHE A 478 -2.87 -16.23 2.20
C PHE A 478 -3.21 -17.19 3.34
N ASP A 479 -3.44 -16.66 4.54
CA ASP A 479 -3.89 -17.40 5.73
C ASP A 479 -5.42 -17.56 5.78
N LEU A 480 -6.06 -17.70 4.60
CA LEU A 480 -7.49 -17.93 4.47
C LEU A 480 -7.93 -19.19 5.23
N ASP A 481 -9.14 -19.15 5.77
CA ASP A 481 -9.80 -20.28 6.42
C ASP A 481 -8.91 -20.88 7.53
N GLU A 482 -8.32 -20.01 8.36
CA GLU A 482 -7.35 -20.36 9.42
C GLU A 482 -6.14 -21.16 8.90
N GLY A 483 -5.67 -20.83 7.68
CA GLY A 483 -4.48 -21.43 7.10
C GLY A 483 -4.71 -22.87 6.59
N GLU A 484 -5.90 -23.20 6.08
CA GLU A 484 -6.21 -24.54 5.55
C GLU A 484 -5.16 -25.01 4.52
N ALA A 485 -4.74 -24.12 3.61
CA ALA A 485 -3.69 -24.41 2.64
C ALA A 485 -2.34 -24.75 3.29
N TYR A 486 -2.04 -24.18 4.46
CA TYR A 486 -0.81 -24.42 5.21
C TYR A 486 -0.85 -25.81 5.84
N ALA A 487 -1.99 -26.20 6.41
CA ALA A 487 -2.21 -27.54 6.94
C ALA A 487 -2.07 -28.61 5.84
N HIS A 488 -2.65 -28.36 4.65
CA HIS A 488 -2.45 -29.24 3.51
C HIS A 488 -0.98 -29.34 3.11
N TRP A 489 -0.27 -28.22 2.99
CA TRP A 489 1.17 -28.23 2.71
C TRP A 489 1.96 -29.02 3.76
N ALA A 490 1.71 -28.81 5.04
CA ALA A 490 2.38 -29.49 6.15
C ALA A 490 2.16 -31.01 6.14
N SER A 491 1.00 -31.49 5.64
CA SER A 491 0.70 -32.92 5.48
C SER A 491 1.36 -33.60 4.27
N GLY A 492 2.15 -32.86 3.49
CA GLY A 492 2.88 -33.40 2.33
C GLY A 492 2.17 -33.23 0.98
N ARG A 493 1.00 -32.58 0.94
CA ARG A 493 0.35 -32.24 -0.33
C ARG A 493 1.13 -31.14 -1.05
N ARG A 494 1.35 -31.34 -2.35
CA ARG A 494 2.08 -30.44 -3.25
C ARG A 494 1.30 -30.11 -4.52
N ASP A 495 0.08 -30.63 -4.63
CA ASP A 495 -0.80 -30.29 -5.74
C ASP A 495 -1.22 -28.81 -5.64
N ARG A 496 -1.30 -28.14 -6.80
CA ARG A 496 -1.69 -26.72 -6.89
C ARG A 496 -3.10 -26.45 -6.38
N ALA A 497 -3.94 -27.48 -6.27
CA ALA A 497 -5.32 -27.34 -5.85
C ALA A 497 -5.47 -26.90 -4.38
N ILE A 498 -4.43 -27.01 -3.54
CA ILE A 498 -4.44 -26.40 -2.19
C ILE A 498 -4.70 -24.89 -2.22
N TRP A 499 -4.34 -24.21 -3.32
CA TRP A 499 -4.51 -22.76 -3.49
C TRP A 499 -5.78 -22.39 -4.27
N SER A 500 -6.72 -23.32 -4.49
CA SER A 500 -7.90 -23.07 -5.33
C SER A 500 -8.75 -21.86 -4.90
N PRO A 501 -9.00 -21.61 -3.59
CA PRO A 501 -9.69 -20.39 -3.15
C PRO A 501 -8.94 -19.11 -3.53
N HIS A 502 -7.63 -19.08 -3.30
CA HIS A 502 -6.75 -17.95 -3.64
C HIS A 502 -6.71 -17.69 -5.15
N VAL A 503 -6.53 -18.75 -5.95
CA VAL A 503 -6.50 -18.67 -7.41
C VAL A 503 -7.82 -18.09 -7.94
N ARG A 504 -8.97 -18.50 -7.39
CA ARG A 504 -10.29 -17.98 -7.77
C ARG A 504 -10.43 -16.49 -7.44
N ALA A 505 -10.06 -16.08 -6.23
CA ALA A 505 -10.17 -14.68 -5.80
C ALA A 505 -9.24 -13.77 -6.61
N LEU A 506 -7.97 -14.13 -6.75
CA LEU A 506 -7.00 -13.37 -7.55
C LEU A 506 -7.43 -13.28 -9.02
N SER A 507 -7.93 -14.37 -9.60
CA SER A 507 -8.41 -14.37 -10.99
C SER A 507 -9.50 -13.32 -11.21
N ALA A 508 -10.49 -13.24 -10.33
CA ALA A 508 -11.58 -12.27 -10.44
C ALA A 508 -11.07 -10.81 -10.34
N MET A 509 -10.09 -10.55 -9.45
CA MET A 509 -9.45 -9.23 -9.35
C MET A 509 -8.74 -8.87 -10.67
N TYR A 510 -7.91 -9.77 -11.20
CA TYR A 510 -7.21 -9.55 -12.47
C TYR A 510 -8.16 -9.44 -13.67
N ASP A 511 -9.27 -10.17 -13.69
CA ASP A 511 -10.28 -10.06 -14.74
C ASP A 511 -10.88 -8.64 -14.79
N ALA A 512 -11.14 -8.04 -13.63
CA ALA A 512 -11.63 -6.67 -13.55
C ALA A 512 -10.55 -5.65 -13.96
N LEU A 513 -9.31 -5.84 -13.52
CA LEU A 513 -8.16 -5.00 -13.92
C LEU A 513 -7.91 -5.02 -15.44
N ASP A 514 -8.01 -6.20 -16.06
CA ASP A 514 -7.82 -6.37 -17.50
C ASP A 514 -8.97 -5.74 -18.28
N ALA A 515 -10.22 -5.96 -17.86
CA ALA A 515 -11.40 -5.38 -18.50
C ALA A 515 -11.41 -3.84 -18.49
N LEU A 516 -10.82 -3.24 -17.45
CA LEU A 516 -10.71 -1.79 -17.29
C LEU A 516 -9.38 -1.22 -17.80
N LEU A 517 -8.47 -2.05 -18.30
CA LEU A 517 -7.11 -1.67 -18.71
C LEU A 517 -6.36 -0.89 -17.61
N LEU A 518 -6.60 -1.23 -16.36
CA LEU A 518 -5.92 -0.61 -15.21
C LEU A 518 -4.52 -1.17 -15.06
N HIS A 519 -3.57 -0.37 -14.58
CA HIS A 519 -2.25 -0.82 -14.13
C HIS A 519 -2.37 -1.30 -12.68
N ALA A 520 -1.47 -2.19 -12.21
CA ALA A 520 -1.54 -2.64 -10.82
C ALA A 520 -0.23 -3.23 -10.29
N THR A 521 -0.03 -3.10 -8.97
CA THR A 521 0.99 -3.79 -8.19
C THR A 521 0.33 -4.61 -7.08
N GLN A 522 0.47 -5.94 -7.14
CA GLN A 522 -0.14 -6.84 -6.16
C GLN A 522 0.58 -6.75 -4.81
N TRP A 523 -0.17 -6.68 -3.73
CA TRP A 523 0.32 -6.80 -2.36
C TRP A 523 0.32 -8.27 -1.93
N ASN A 524 1.47 -8.89 -1.63
CA ASN A 524 2.84 -8.40 -1.80
C ASN A 524 3.83 -9.54 -2.13
N TYR A 525 5.13 -9.23 -2.19
CA TYR A 525 6.23 -10.20 -2.16
C TYR A 525 7.11 -9.94 -0.94
N THR A 526 7.10 -10.88 0.00
CA THR A 526 7.95 -10.91 1.20
C THR A 526 8.85 -12.15 1.13
N ALA A 527 10.15 -11.95 0.97
CA ALA A 527 11.15 -12.99 0.83
C ALA A 527 11.32 -13.85 2.09
N SER A 528 11.11 -13.27 3.28
CA SER A 528 11.20 -14.01 4.55
C SER A 528 9.90 -14.68 5.00
N ASN A 529 8.80 -14.51 4.24
CA ASN A 529 7.46 -14.98 4.63
C ASN A 529 7.43 -16.48 4.95
N ARG A 530 6.59 -16.85 5.92
CA ARG A 530 6.35 -18.24 6.36
C ARG A 530 4.89 -18.64 6.27
N ASN A 531 4.63 -19.93 6.07
CA ASN A 531 3.29 -20.53 6.19
C ASN A 531 2.92 -20.67 7.67
N SER A 532 2.78 -19.55 8.37
CA SER A 532 2.55 -19.51 9.82
C SER A 532 1.51 -18.46 10.15
N LEU A 533 0.46 -18.85 10.86
CA LEU A 533 -0.55 -17.93 11.37
C LEU A 533 0.01 -16.93 12.38
N ARG A 534 1.11 -17.29 13.07
CA ARG A 534 1.78 -16.42 14.04
C ARG A 534 2.72 -15.41 13.38
N VAL A 535 3.48 -15.87 12.39
CA VAL A 535 4.59 -15.12 11.78
C VAL A 535 4.17 -14.44 10.49
N GLY A 536 3.59 -15.18 9.55
CA GLY A 536 3.21 -14.69 8.23
C GLY A 536 4.37 -13.99 7.52
N ASP A 537 4.19 -12.71 7.18
CA ASP A 537 5.20 -11.85 6.58
C ASP A 537 6.17 -11.18 7.58
N GLY A 538 6.02 -11.48 8.88
CA GLY A 538 6.83 -10.93 9.96
C GLY A 538 6.35 -9.56 10.48
N TRP A 539 5.19 -9.08 10.02
CA TRP A 539 4.64 -7.81 10.45
C TRP A 539 3.17 -7.94 10.86
N ASN A 540 2.88 -7.65 12.13
CA ASN A 540 1.53 -7.58 12.71
C ASN A 540 0.61 -8.79 12.44
N GLN A 541 1.21 -9.98 12.25
CA GLN A 541 0.54 -11.22 11.85
C GLN A 541 -0.19 -11.15 10.50
N GLU A 542 0.22 -10.24 9.62
CA GLU A 542 -0.21 -10.23 8.23
C GLU A 542 0.43 -11.37 7.44
N ASP A 543 -0.27 -11.79 6.40
CA ASP A 543 0.24 -12.80 5.47
C ASP A 543 -0.43 -12.61 4.11
N LEU A 544 0.04 -11.63 3.33
CA LEU A 544 -0.47 -11.35 1.97
C LEU A 544 0.52 -11.72 0.86
N SER A 545 1.67 -12.30 1.22
CA SER A 545 2.74 -12.52 0.24
C SER A 545 2.36 -13.57 -0.83
N ILE A 546 2.75 -13.38 -2.07
CA ILE A 546 2.62 -14.41 -3.11
C ILE A 546 3.73 -15.47 -3.02
N PHE A 547 4.60 -15.39 -2.01
CA PHE A 547 5.75 -16.25 -1.81
C PHE A 547 5.86 -16.69 -0.34
N SER A 548 6.35 -17.90 -0.12
CA SER A 548 6.72 -18.39 1.21
C SER A 548 7.98 -19.25 1.12
N ALA A 549 8.92 -18.99 2.03
CA ALA A 549 10.18 -19.74 2.11
C ALA A 549 9.93 -21.23 2.45
N ASP A 550 8.85 -21.54 3.15
CA ASP A 550 8.48 -22.92 3.53
C ASP A 550 8.01 -23.76 2.33
N GLN A 551 7.77 -23.12 1.17
CA GLN A 551 7.32 -23.77 -0.06
C GLN A 551 8.44 -23.95 -1.10
N ARG A 552 9.70 -23.77 -0.68
CA ARG A 552 10.89 -23.98 -1.51
C ARG A 552 11.33 -25.45 -1.49
N ASP A 553 10.59 -26.32 -2.16
CA ASP A 553 10.88 -27.77 -2.20
C ASP A 553 11.59 -28.25 -3.48
N ALA A 554 11.79 -27.37 -4.46
CA ALA A 554 12.49 -27.65 -5.73
C ALA A 554 13.38 -26.44 -6.12
N PRO A 555 14.61 -26.33 -5.60
CA PRO A 555 15.47 -25.15 -5.82
C PRO A 555 15.77 -24.83 -7.28
N GLU A 556 15.73 -25.83 -8.16
CA GLU A 556 15.88 -25.70 -9.61
C GLU A 556 14.63 -25.14 -10.32
N ASP A 557 13.46 -25.22 -9.68
CA ASP A 557 12.22 -24.63 -10.18
C ASP A 557 12.14 -23.16 -9.78
N ARG A 558 12.03 -22.30 -10.79
CA ARG A 558 11.86 -20.85 -10.59
C ARG A 558 10.56 -20.51 -9.86
N ASP A 559 9.52 -21.33 -10.01
CA ASP A 559 8.24 -21.14 -9.33
C ASP A 559 8.27 -21.62 -7.87
N SER A 560 9.34 -22.30 -7.44
CA SER A 560 9.46 -22.81 -6.07
C SER A 560 9.34 -21.69 -5.04
N GLY A 561 8.53 -21.93 -4.01
CA GLY A 561 8.10 -20.94 -3.02
C GLY A 561 6.87 -20.10 -3.42
N GLY A 562 6.46 -20.12 -4.69
CA GLY A 562 5.30 -19.38 -5.19
C GLY A 562 3.97 -19.93 -4.68
N ARG A 563 3.08 -19.04 -4.22
CA ARG A 563 1.75 -19.37 -3.70
C ARG A 563 0.68 -18.90 -4.67
N ALA A 564 -0.28 -19.77 -5.02
CA ALA A 564 -1.38 -19.44 -5.93
C ALA A 564 -0.95 -18.84 -7.29
N VAL A 565 0.21 -19.26 -7.84
CA VAL A 565 0.82 -18.69 -9.06
C VAL A 565 -0.17 -18.63 -10.24
N GLU A 566 -1.02 -19.63 -10.41
CA GLU A 566 -2.03 -19.69 -11.48
C GLU A 566 -3.09 -18.57 -11.43
N GLY A 567 -3.27 -17.92 -10.27
CA GLY A 567 -4.23 -16.84 -10.08
C GLY A 567 -3.74 -15.47 -10.58
N PHE A 568 -2.44 -15.23 -10.55
CA PHE A 568 -1.84 -13.94 -10.93
C PHE A 568 -0.90 -14.01 -12.14
N CYS A 569 -0.22 -15.13 -12.36
CA CYS A 569 0.69 -15.33 -13.49
C CYS A 569 -0.14 -15.71 -14.74
N ARG A 570 -0.52 -14.68 -15.51
CA ARG A 570 -1.44 -14.79 -16.67
C ARG A 570 -0.96 -13.96 -17.86
N PRO A 571 -1.38 -14.29 -19.09
CA PRO A 571 -0.98 -13.54 -20.27
C PRO A 571 -1.50 -12.11 -20.25
N PHE A 572 -0.70 -11.17 -20.73
CA PHE A 572 -1.09 -9.77 -20.95
C PHE A 572 -0.18 -9.11 -21.99
N ALA A 573 -0.67 -8.01 -22.57
CA ALA A 573 0.14 -7.18 -23.47
C ALA A 573 1.06 -6.25 -22.66
N ARG A 574 2.36 -6.53 -22.63
CA ARG A 574 3.36 -5.72 -21.89
C ARG A 574 3.55 -4.35 -22.53
N ALA A 575 3.65 -4.31 -23.84
CA ALA A 575 3.74 -3.08 -24.63
C ALA A 575 3.07 -3.31 -26.00
N VAL A 576 2.40 -2.29 -26.55
CA VAL A 576 1.60 -2.41 -27.78
C VAL A 576 2.04 -1.39 -28.82
N GLN A 577 2.26 -1.86 -30.04
CA GLN A 577 2.53 -1.07 -31.25
C GLN A 577 1.24 -0.37 -31.72
N GLY A 578 0.74 0.57 -30.91
CA GLY A 578 -0.53 1.23 -31.12
C GLY A 578 -1.26 1.54 -29.82
N ARG A 579 -2.59 1.45 -29.83
CA ARG A 579 -3.46 1.73 -28.67
C ARG A 579 -4.39 0.57 -28.36
N ILE A 580 -4.45 0.18 -27.08
CA ILE A 580 -5.25 -0.94 -26.61
C ILE A 580 -6.72 -0.54 -26.59
N GLY A 581 -7.56 -1.31 -27.28
CA GLY A 581 -9.02 -1.18 -27.25
C GLY A 581 -9.70 -2.18 -26.31
N GLY A 582 -9.00 -3.25 -25.91
CA GLY A 582 -9.50 -4.21 -24.93
C GLY A 582 -8.54 -5.37 -24.68
N MET A 583 -8.59 -5.93 -23.48
CA MET A 583 -7.75 -7.05 -23.06
C MET A 583 -8.54 -7.93 -22.07
N GLY A 584 -8.31 -9.24 -22.11
CA GLY A 584 -8.90 -10.15 -21.13
C GLY A 584 -8.37 -11.57 -21.25
N PHE A 585 -8.48 -12.34 -20.18
CA PHE A 585 -8.07 -13.75 -20.15
C PHE A 585 -9.12 -14.60 -19.45
N GLN A 586 -9.62 -15.61 -20.17
CA GLN A 586 -10.57 -16.59 -19.66
C GLN A 586 -9.79 -17.80 -19.17
N ARG A 587 -9.48 -17.86 -17.86
CA ARG A 587 -8.57 -18.84 -17.27
C ARG A 587 -8.99 -20.28 -17.51
N GLU A 588 -10.27 -20.60 -17.38
CA GLU A 588 -10.81 -21.96 -17.55
C GLU A 588 -10.59 -22.47 -18.98
N GLN A 589 -10.66 -21.59 -19.98
CA GLN A 589 -10.40 -21.90 -21.38
C GLN A 589 -8.94 -21.64 -21.78
N ARG A 590 -8.15 -21.03 -20.90
CA ARG A 590 -6.82 -20.46 -21.16
C ARG A 590 -6.80 -19.59 -22.42
N ALA A 591 -7.88 -18.86 -22.66
CA ALA A 591 -8.05 -18.02 -23.85
C ALA A 591 -7.73 -16.56 -23.52
N PHE A 592 -6.66 -16.02 -24.10
CA PHE A 592 -6.30 -14.61 -23.95
C PHE A 592 -6.73 -13.83 -25.19
N HIS A 593 -7.31 -12.66 -24.98
CA HIS A 593 -7.79 -11.75 -26.02
C HIS A 593 -7.10 -10.40 -25.89
N LEU A 594 -6.65 -9.86 -27.02
CA LEU A 594 -6.12 -8.50 -27.14
C LEU A 594 -6.66 -7.85 -28.41
N ARG A 595 -7.32 -6.70 -28.24
CA ARG A 595 -7.69 -5.81 -29.34
C ARG A 595 -6.90 -4.52 -29.24
N PHE A 596 -6.28 -4.10 -30.34
CA PHE A 596 -5.58 -2.83 -30.40
C PHE A 596 -5.65 -2.21 -31.79
N ASP A 597 -5.63 -0.88 -31.85
CA ASP A 597 -5.48 -0.12 -33.08
C ASP A 597 -3.99 0.06 -33.36
N ALA A 598 -3.51 -0.62 -34.40
CA ALA A 598 -2.10 -0.67 -34.73
C ALA A 598 -1.60 0.61 -35.40
N ASP A 599 -0.40 1.03 -35.02
CA ASP A 599 0.32 2.14 -35.63
C ASP A 599 1.71 1.66 -36.11
N PRO A 600 1.87 1.38 -37.42
CA PRO A 600 3.13 0.88 -37.96
C PRO A 600 4.25 1.93 -37.98
N THR A 601 3.98 3.19 -37.63
CA THR A 601 5.04 4.21 -37.46
C THR A 601 5.85 4.02 -36.17
N ILE A 602 5.31 3.23 -35.22
CA ILE A 602 6.03 2.82 -34.01
C ILE A 602 6.99 1.68 -34.37
N ASP A 603 8.31 1.96 -34.34
CA ASP A 603 9.39 1.01 -34.64
C ASP A 603 9.72 0.09 -33.45
N ALA A 604 8.70 -0.57 -32.93
CA ALA A 604 8.82 -1.69 -32.00
C ALA A 604 7.54 -2.53 -32.00
N PRO A 605 7.64 -3.87 -31.91
CA PRO A 605 6.46 -4.73 -31.92
C PRO A 605 5.65 -4.62 -30.63
N THR A 606 4.39 -5.04 -30.75
CA THR A 606 3.59 -5.44 -29.59
C THR A 606 4.26 -6.66 -28.94
N GLU A 607 4.43 -6.62 -27.63
CA GLU A 607 5.00 -7.69 -26.80
C GLU A 607 3.90 -8.27 -25.90
N ILE A 608 3.57 -9.54 -26.08
CA ILE A 608 2.62 -10.27 -25.25
C ILE A 608 3.38 -11.26 -24.38
N TYR A 609 3.15 -11.22 -23.07
CA TYR A 609 3.58 -12.28 -22.15
C TYR A 609 2.61 -13.46 -22.26
N ALA A 610 3.13 -14.68 -22.38
CA ALA A 610 2.36 -15.91 -22.44
C ALA A 610 2.99 -16.97 -21.52
N PRO A 611 2.55 -17.05 -20.25
CA PRO A 611 3.19 -17.88 -19.24
C PRO A 611 2.98 -19.38 -19.47
N ARG A 612 4.03 -20.17 -19.24
CA ARG A 612 4.02 -21.65 -19.27
C ARG A 612 3.04 -22.24 -18.25
N VAL A 613 2.81 -21.55 -17.13
CA VAL A 613 1.82 -21.98 -16.13
C VAL A 613 0.41 -22.09 -16.73
N GLN A 614 0.09 -21.23 -17.70
CA GLN A 614 -1.18 -21.26 -18.44
C GLN A 614 -1.05 -22.05 -19.75
N TYR A 615 0.12 -22.04 -20.40
CA TYR A 615 0.38 -22.66 -21.70
C TYR A 615 1.52 -23.69 -21.65
N PRO A 616 1.40 -24.81 -20.89
CA PRO A 616 2.50 -25.76 -20.71
C PRO A 616 2.90 -26.47 -22.01
N ALA A 617 1.95 -26.68 -22.92
CA ALA A 617 2.16 -27.24 -24.26
C ALA A 617 2.24 -26.16 -25.36
N GLY A 618 2.43 -24.89 -24.98
CA GLY A 618 2.37 -23.77 -25.91
C GLY A 618 0.95 -23.34 -26.27
N PHE A 619 0.85 -22.44 -27.26
CA PHE A 619 -0.39 -21.80 -27.68
C PHE A 619 -0.45 -21.60 -29.20
N ASP A 620 -1.67 -21.63 -29.73
CA ASP A 620 -2.00 -21.22 -31.09
C ASP A 620 -2.44 -19.75 -31.09
N VAL A 621 -2.09 -18.99 -32.13
CA VAL A 621 -2.44 -17.57 -32.29
C VAL A 621 -3.45 -17.41 -33.44
N LEU A 622 -4.58 -16.78 -33.14
CA LEU A 622 -5.58 -16.38 -34.12
C LEU A 622 -5.57 -14.86 -34.23
N ALA A 623 -5.29 -14.34 -35.42
CA ALA A 623 -5.24 -12.90 -35.70
C ALA A 623 -6.29 -12.54 -36.76
N LYS A 624 -7.04 -11.46 -36.52
CA LYS A 624 -8.00 -10.87 -37.46
C LYS A 624 -7.77 -9.36 -37.57
N GLY A 625 -8.18 -8.77 -38.69
CA GLY A 625 -8.03 -7.34 -38.95
C GLY A 625 -6.75 -7.03 -39.73
N ALA A 626 -6.03 -5.98 -39.32
CA ALA A 626 -4.80 -5.54 -39.98
C ALA A 626 -3.74 -6.65 -39.99
N ARG A 627 -2.94 -6.71 -41.07
CA ARG A 627 -1.91 -7.74 -41.24
C ARG A 627 -0.81 -7.63 -40.19
N VAL A 628 -0.47 -8.78 -39.61
CA VAL A 628 0.59 -8.90 -38.61
C VAL A 628 1.59 -9.99 -38.99
N ARG A 629 2.84 -9.81 -38.56
CA ARG A 629 3.87 -10.85 -38.53
C ARG A 629 4.12 -11.26 -37.08
N LEU A 630 4.08 -12.55 -36.81
CA LEU A 630 4.28 -13.13 -35.49
C LEU A 630 5.71 -13.67 -35.34
N GLU A 631 6.31 -13.43 -34.18
CA GLU A 631 7.61 -14.00 -33.78
C GLU A 631 7.49 -14.53 -32.35
N SER A 632 7.73 -15.84 -32.16
CA SER A 632 7.68 -16.46 -30.84
C SER A 632 9.07 -16.46 -30.19
N GLN A 633 9.12 -16.13 -28.90
CA GLN A 633 10.33 -16.17 -28.07
C GLN A 633 10.08 -17.04 -26.82
N PRO A 634 10.18 -18.38 -26.95
CA PRO A 634 9.77 -19.32 -25.89
C PRO A 634 10.58 -19.23 -24.59
N THR A 635 11.86 -18.84 -24.69
CA THR A 635 12.74 -18.67 -23.51
C THR A 635 12.27 -17.51 -22.63
N GLY A 636 11.79 -16.42 -23.25
CA GLY A 636 11.25 -15.26 -22.54
C GLY A 636 9.75 -15.35 -22.27
N GLN A 637 9.07 -16.43 -22.68
CA GLN A 637 7.61 -16.55 -22.63
C GLN A 637 6.93 -15.35 -23.33
N ARG A 638 7.45 -14.94 -24.49
CA ARG A 638 6.95 -13.79 -25.25
C ARG A 638 6.45 -14.20 -26.63
N LEU A 639 5.41 -13.50 -27.07
CA LEU A 639 5.00 -13.40 -28.47
C LEU A 639 5.18 -11.95 -28.91
N LEU A 640 5.98 -11.74 -29.96
CA LEU A 640 6.11 -10.45 -30.62
C LEU A 640 5.16 -10.39 -31.82
N VAL A 641 4.43 -9.29 -31.93
CA VAL A 641 3.48 -9.03 -33.01
C VAL A 641 3.87 -7.73 -33.69
N HIS A 642 4.29 -7.83 -34.95
CA HIS A 642 4.60 -6.68 -35.79
C HIS A 642 3.39 -6.39 -36.68
N ALA A 643 2.71 -5.27 -36.43
CA ALA A 643 1.72 -4.77 -37.37
C ALA A 643 2.41 -4.21 -38.61
N LEU A 644 1.93 -4.63 -39.79
CA LEU A 644 2.51 -4.27 -41.08
C LEU A 644 1.75 -3.11 -41.76
N GLU A 645 0.58 -2.77 -41.24
CA GLU A 645 -0.31 -1.73 -41.75
C GLU A 645 -1.15 -1.17 -40.59
N PRO A 646 -1.68 0.07 -40.71
CA PRO A 646 -2.51 0.66 -39.67
C PRO A 646 -3.90 -0.01 -39.63
N GLY A 647 -4.51 -0.04 -38.45
CA GLY A 647 -5.88 -0.51 -38.26
C GLY A 647 -6.05 -1.45 -37.09
N CYS A 648 -7.30 -1.84 -36.81
CA CYS A 648 -7.63 -2.71 -35.69
C CYS A 648 -7.05 -4.12 -35.92
N VAL A 649 -6.38 -4.65 -34.90
CA VAL A 649 -5.94 -6.04 -34.78
C VAL A 649 -6.69 -6.68 -33.62
N ASP A 650 -7.30 -7.84 -33.86
CA ASP A 650 -7.93 -8.69 -32.85
C ASP A 650 -7.16 -10.00 -32.77
N LEU A 651 -6.48 -10.22 -31.64
CA LEU A 651 -5.65 -11.38 -31.37
C LEU A 651 -6.27 -12.25 -30.29
N MET A 652 -6.18 -13.55 -30.49
CA MET A 652 -6.56 -14.55 -29.50
C MET A 652 -5.48 -15.64 -29.39
N LEU A 653 -4.99 -15.86 -28.17
CA LEU A 653 -4.12 -16.99 -27.84
C LEU A 653 -4.98 -18.09 -27.20
N LYS A 654 -4.80 -19.33 -27.64
CA LYS A 654 -5.47 -20.52 -27.08
C LYS A 654 -4.45 -21.65 -26.86
N PRO A 655 -4.68 -22.59 -25.94
CA PRO A 655 -3.82 -23.76 -25.81
C PRO A 655 -3.60 -24.45 -27.15
N SER A 656 -2.36 -24.88 -27.41
CA SER A 656 -2.03 -25.62 -28.63
C SER A 656 -2.93 -26.86 -28.74
N SER A 657 -3.51 -27.04 -29.91
CA SER A 657 -4.26 -28.26 -30.26
C SER A 657 -3.36 -29.44 -30.64
N ARG A 658 -2.04 -29.20 -30.76
CA ARG A 658 -1.04 -30.20 -31.13
C ARG A 658 -0.25 -30.63 -29.89
N PRO A 659 -0.06 -31.94 -29.67
CA PRO A 659 0.62 -32.49 -28.51
C PRO A 659 2.11 -32.11 -28.44
#